data_AF-A0A368QE00-F1
#
_entry.id   AF-A0A368QE00-F1
#
_cell.length_a   1.000
_cell.length_b   1.000
_cell.length_c   1.000
_cell.angle_alpha   90.00
_cell.angle_beta   90.00
_cell.angle_gamma   90.00
#
_symmetry.space_group_name_H-M   'P 1'
#
loop_
_entity.id
_entity.type
_entity.pdbx_description
1 polymer ?
#
loop_
_entity_poly.entity_id
_entity_poly.type
_entity_poly.pdbx_seq_one_letter_code
_entity_poly.pdbx_strand_id
1 'polypeptide(L)'
;MVWKSWGAIALLLPAIVALVLAVAPPLCSGAADVAVGFSAAPPRVSRSPSAAFAFRVALTTGGGGGGGPCGDCTVTCLLDGGTASACGGSGNGGGNGTETVSYAGLDDGNHTLAVCATRGGGQSPTCATYAWDVDTVPPTASVSAGSAAFTSAPNVSALVSFTEPCPGNGGFVCNDTYCNLVVYGPGRVEPSTLQELRPGLLYSVAVAISPEAQYGRIILLMGRGFCTDAAGHPFTRTANSTFTLHFDRRDDSMNITATVPEKMLQIQGVTRLVQATNDEKDLRVYLSFAQPVLNSSQEILTALTATGAILTPTKRSTLGNRRFGYVVNKISDTAIVTLALDASSIISRQGTPVSSAEPFTFLYDTHRPSVKLCTSTWRTSSRDIQVLVKFAEPMFNFSSSSVQVSGGNVLSFHEASKSMYALRVQAVDKLVSVQVAENAAQDVAGNPSLASDRLEVRHYSVPASSSSIAAITTIIFVATAVVATLLTVSTSSLLASGAIPRPCSYMISEPSRNLLRMACHIQIFALSRWLSVNLPIEYYEFAKGIEWSIPYMRLPWEGPGADPFLGYSTMPAIAFSELLDRSAVGAANISYPRAQGQPVMPTQIPSDPVLPTELPGDGSPIMPMQTPGDATPVMPMQIPLDGTPLTAMEYRSFFENPDMKPEAQIIMKLQDLDGWKYFGRNMFWLGVIGGGLILLHLLTLLYFKLRYRGREGRHGHGALVLPRLEIMVAVLAAPCIAQAAAAVIRGGTAGRLAAGIALTGLLTALLVGLLLFLSLGITMGRLLQYKEVHREGQEYHWYQELVRRTLGPGKRGQWTWKDPRRAAWLVKLGPLFEDLRGPPKSMLTQIGGGGGGGGKRAGGGAGGGGGGGRIMETRTRTRRRP
;
A
#
# COMPACT_ATOMS: atom_id res chain seq x y z
N MET A 1 -6.63 7.17 75.25
CA MET A 1 -7.83 8.02 75.41
C MET A 1 -9.07 7.14 75.36
N VAL A 2 -9.86 7.22 76.43
CA VAL A 2 -11.33 7.02 76.53
C VAL A 2 -11.91 5.69 76.00
N TRP A 3 -12.09 4.65 76.82
CA TRP A 3 -13.23 4.35 77.72
C TRP A 3 -14.60 4.16 77.05
N LYS A 4 -15.10 2.91 77.08
CA LYS A 4 -16.43 2.43 77.52
C LYS A 4 -16.77 1.13 76.77
N SER A 5 -17.50 0.15 77.30
CA SER A 5 -17.97 -0.15 78.65
C SER A 5 -18.85 -1.42 78.56
N TRP A 6 -18.50 -2.45 79.33
CA TRP A 6 -19.37 -3.29 80.18
C TRP A 6 -20.36 -4.33 79.59
N GLY A 7 -20.36 -5.48 80.29
CA GLY A 7 -21.46 -6.44 80.41
C GLY A 7 -21.35 -7.63 79.45
N ALA A 8 -21.39 -8.90 79.86
CA ALA A 8 -21.83 -9.47 81.11
C ALA A 8 -21.48 -10.98 81.15
N ILE A 9 -21.06 -11.44 82.33
CA ILE A 9 -21.52 -12.68 83.00
C ILE A 9 -21.32 -14.01 82.25
N ALA A 10 -20.26 -14.74 82.62
CA ALA A 10 -20.28 -16.17 82.97
C ALA A 10 -18.83 -16.66 83.13
N LEU A 11 -18.61 -17.70 83.94
CA LEU A 11 -17.33 -18.40 84.21
C LEU A 11 -16.52 -17.91 85.43
N LEU A 12 -17.19 -17.80 86.57
CA LEU A 12 -16.60 -18.14 87.86
C LEU A 12 -17.54 -19.14 88.54
N LEU A 13 -17.31 -20.43 88.28
CA LEU A 13 -17.83 -21.66 88.93
C LEU A 13 -17.56 -22.81 87.91
N PRO A 14 -16.61 -23.72 88.17
CA PRO A 14 -16.76 -24.70 89.24
C PRO A 14 -15.44 -24.96 90.00
N ALA A 15 -15.30 -24.36 91.17
CA ALA A 15 -14.33 -24.77 92.19
C ALA A 15 -15.04 -25.37 93.43
N ILE A 16 -16.37 -25.58 93.38
CA ILE A 16 -17.17 -26.09 94.50
C ILE A 16 -18.31 -26.98 93.95
N VAL A 17 -17.97 -28.12 93.32
CA VAL A 17 -18.85 -29.33 93.20
C VAL A 17 -17.97 -30.59 93.08
N ALA A 18 -17.04 -30.76 94.02
CA ALA A 18 -16.35 -32.05 94.24
C ALA A 18 -16.14 -32.30 95.74
N LEU A 19 -17.06 -31.78 96.56
CA LEU A 19 -17.16 -32.12 97.97
C LEU A 19 -18.62 -32.49 98.24
N VAL A 20 -18.78 -33.71 98.76
CA VAL A 20 -19.94 -34.26 99.45
C VAL A 20 -20.96 -35.00 98.57
N LEU A 21 -21.04 -36.31 98.88
CA LEU A 21 -21.92 -37.37 98.38
C LEU A 21 -21.37 -38.05 97.12
N ALA A 22 -20.87 -39.29 97.16
CA ALA A 22 -21.48 -40.40 97.85
C ALA A 22 -20.48 -41.57 98.02
N VAL A 23 -20.50 -42.10 99.24
CA VAL A 23 -20.24 -43.51 99.61
C VAL A 23 -18.79 -43.96 99.56
N ALA A 24 -18.23 -43.95 100.77
CA ALA A 24 -17.36 -44.95 101.39
C ALA A 24 -16.34 -45.67 100.49
N PRO A 25 -15.03 -45.66 100.85
CA PRO A 25 -14.14 -46.66 100.28
C PRO A 25 -14.75 -48.03 100.62
N PRO A 26 -14.84 -49.00 99.70
CA PRO A 26 -14.81 -50.37 100.14
C PRO A 26 -13.41 -50.54 100.71
N LEU A 27 -13.26 -50.25 102.01
CA LEU A 27 -12.44 -51.06 102.88
C LEU A 27 -13.06 -52.46 102.84
N CYS A 28 -12.89 -53.14 101.71
CA CYS A 28 -12.78 -54.58 101.68
C CYS A 28 -11.41 -54.88 102.27
N SER A 29 -11.34 -54.81 103.61
CA SER A 29 -10.49 -55.68 104.39
C SER A 29 -10.99 -57.11 104.18
N GLY A 30 -10.59 -57.67 103.04
CA GLY A 30 -10.63 -59.08 102.71
C GLY A 30 -9.29 -59.36 102.05
N ALA A 31 -8.44 -60.08 102.75
CA ALA A 31 -7.03 -60.31 102.43
C ALA A 31 -6.80 -60.65 100.95
N ALA A 32 -6.14 -59.73 100.22
CA ALA A 32 -5.31 -60.09 99.08
C ALA A 32 -3.87 -60.13 99.60
N ASP A 33 -3.41 -61.33 99.94
CA ASP A 33 -2.08 -61.56 100.49
C ASP A 33 -0.97 -61.38 99.42
N VAL A 34 -1.29 -61.00 98.17
CA VAL A 34 -0.36 -61.04 97.03
C VAL A 34 -0.41 -59.74 96.21
N ALA A 35 0.76 -59.14 95.94
CA ALA A 35 0.93 -58.01 95.03
C ALA A 35 1.82 -58.41 93.84
N VAL A 36 1.40 -58.06 92.62
CA VAL A 36 2.17 -58.26 91.38
C VAL A 36 2.65 -56.90 90.88
N GLY A 37 3.95 -56.76 90.63
CA GLY A 37 4.54 -55.54 90.10
C GLY A 37 5.61 -55.83 89.05
N PHE A 38 5.60 -55.09 87.94
CA PHE A 38 6.67 -55.14 86.96
C PHE A 38 7.92 -54.47 87.51
N SER A 39 9.03 -55.20 87.57
CA SER A 39 10.35 -54.68 87.91
C SER A 39 11.15 -54.26 86.67
N ALA A 40 10.85 -54.85 85.51
CA ALA A 40 11.34 -54.40 84.21
C ALA A 40 10.29 -54.68 83.13
N ALA A 41 10.13 -53.76 82.18
CA ALA A 41 9.22 -53.88 81.05
C ALA A 41 9.91 -53.24 79.83
N PRO A 42 9.54 -53.62 78.59
CA PRO A 42 9.99 -52.91 77.40
C PRO A 42 9.53 -51.44 77.47
N PRO A 43 10.17 -50.52 76.73
CA PRO A 43 9.67 -49.16 76.59
C PRO A 43 8.22 -49.15 76.08
N ARG A 44 7.48 -48.07 76.39
CA ARG A 44 6.08 -47.88 75.95
C ARG A 44 5.89 -48.00 74.44
N VAL A 45 6.91 -47.68 73.64
CA VAL A 45 7.00 -47.95 72.21
C VAL A 45 8.36 -48.60 71.96
N SER A 46 8.38 -49.79 71.36
CA SER A 46 9.57 -50.64 71.25
C SER A 46 9.91 -50.90 69.79
N ARG A 47 11.17 -50.62 69.41
CA ARG A 47 11.74 -50.94 68.09
C ARG A 47 11.98 -52.43 67.81
N SER A 48 11.70 -53.29 68.79
CA SER A 48 12.03 -54.71 68.78
C SER A 48 10.74 -55.53 68.70
N PRO A 49 10.63 -56.50 67.78
CA PRO A 49 9.51 -57.44 67.72
C PRO A 49 9.59 -58.50 68.84
N SER A 50 10.42 -58.25 69.86
CA SER A 50 10.58 -59.08 71.04
C SER A 50 10.49 -58.21 72.28
N ALA A 51 9.70 -58.67 73.26
CA ALA A 51 9.43 -57.98 74.51
C ALA A 51 9.78 -58.89 75.70
N ALA A 52 10.56 -58.38 76.64
CA ALA A 52 10.95 -59.09 77.86
C ALA A 52 10.46 -58.34 79.09
N PHE A 53 9.86 -59.07 80.02
CA PHE A 53 9.30 -58.55 81.26
C PHE A 53 9.94 -59.25 82.44
N ALA A 54 10.30 -58.47 83.46
CA ALA A 54 10.62 -58.98 84.77
C ALA A 54 9.55 -58.50 85.74
N PHE A 55 8.98 -59.39 86.54
CA PHE A 55 7.96 -59.05 87.51
C PHE A 55 8.22 -59.75 88.84
N ARG A 56 7.69 -59.16 89.91
CA ARG A 56 7.79 -59.68 91.27
C ARG A 56 6.40 -59.95 91.81
N VAL A 57 6.27 -61.09 92.48
CA VAL A 57 5.06 -61.49 93.19
C VAL A 57 5.40 -61.55 94.67
N ALA A 58 4.96 -60.54 95.42
CA ALA A 58 5.32 -60.35 96.82
C ALA A 58 4.11 -60.50 97.74
N LEU A 59 4.37 -60.94 98.97
CA LEU A 59 3.37 -60.98 100.03
C LEU A 59 3.18 -59.58 100.64
N THR A 60 1.94 -59.15 100.87
CA THR A 60 1.64 -57.80 101.40
C THR A 60 1.77 -57.70 102.93
N THR A 61 1.92 -58.83 103.64
CA THR A 61 2.03 -58.87 105.11
C THR A 61 3.33 -59.57 105.58
N GLY A 62 4.28 -58.78 106.06
CA GLY A 62 5.48 -59.22 106.78
C GLY A 62 6.00 -58.07 107.64
N GLY A 63 5.93 -58.21 108.96
CA GLY A 63 6.33 -57.15 109.90
C GLY A 63 7.80 -56.77 109.74
N GLY A 64 8.05 -55.51 109.38
CA GLY A 64 9.39 -54.94 109.22
C GLY A 64 9.88 -54.90 107.77
N GLY A 65 9.40 -53.92 106.99
CA GLY A 65 10.05 -53.42 105.78
C GLY A 65 10.49 -54.44 104.72
N GLY A 66 9.54 -54.93 103.91
CA GLY A 66 9.82 -55.69 102.67
C GLY A 66 9.23 -57.10 102.69
N GLY A 67 8.04 -57.27 102.09
CA GLY A 67 7.42 -58.59 101.93
C GLY A 67 8.26 -59.51 101.04
N GLY A 68 8.53 -60.72 101.52
CA GLY A 68 9.31 -61.73 100.78
C GLY A 68 8.58 -62.29 99.55
N PRO A 69 9.31 -63.00 98.66
CA PRO A 69 8.74 -63.62 97.48
C PRO A 69 7.67 -64.67 97.83
N CYS A 70 6.57 -64.70 97.08
CA CYS A 70 5.54 -65.73 97.26
C CYS A 70 5.98 -67.07 96.67
N GLY A 71 6.36 -68.04 97.52
CA GLY A 71 6.78 -69.38 97.09
C GLY A 71 5.65 -70.31 96.60
N ASP A 72 4.40 -70.04 97.01
CA ASP A 72 3.22 -70.91 96.75
C ASP A 72 2.19 -70.25 95.81
N CYS A 73 2.59 -69.25 95.03
CA CYS A 73 1.72 -68.54 94.07
C CYS A 73 1.80 -69.19 92.69
N THR A 74 0.65 -69.46 92.06
CA THR A 74 0.58 -69.82 90.64
C THR A 74 0.48 -68.55 89.80
N VAL A 75 1.42 -68.34 88.88
CA VAL A 75 1.48 -67.15 88.02
C VAL A 75 1.12 -67.51 86.59
N THR A 76 0.18 -66.77 86.01
CA THR A 76 -0.26 -66.91 84.62
C THR A 76 -0.07 -65.60 83.87
N CYS A 77 0.44 -65.68 82.64
CA CYS A 77 0.58 -64.56 81.71
C CYS A 77 -0.43 -64.67 80.58
N LEU A 78 -1.01 -63.53 80.24
CA LEU A 78 -1.95 -63.35 79.16
C LEU A 78 -1.40 -62.26 78.22
N LEU A 79 -1.00 -62.63 77.01
CA LEU A 79 -0.63 -61.68 75.96
C LEU A 79 -1.86 -61.40 75.08
N ASP A 80 -2.18 -60.13 74.86
CA ASP A 80 -3.23 -59.63 73.96
C ASP A 80 -4.62 -60.25 74.18
N GLY A 81 -4.94 -60.60 75.42
CA GLY A 81 -6.21 -61.25 75.75
C GLY A 81 -6.35 -62.67 75.22
N GLY A 82 -5.24 -63.32 74.80
CA GLY A 82 -5.19 -64.68 74.29
C GLY A 82 -5.40 -65.77 75.34
N THR A 83 -4.73 -66.92 75.23
CA THR A 83 -4.84 -67.98 76.24
C THR A 83 -3.85 -67.77 77.39
N ALA A 84 -4.33 -67.81 78.63
CA ALA A 84 -3.48 -67.71 79.81
C ALA A 84 -2.50 -68.88 79.86
N SER A 85 -1.20 -68.60 79.96
CA SER A 85 -0.12 -69.60 80.04
C SER A 85 0.65 -69.45 81.35
N ALA A 86 1.16 -70.54 81.90
CA ALA A 86 1.99 -70.47 83.12
C ALA A 86 3.31 -69.77 82.81
N CYS A 87 3.62 -68.70 83.55
CA CYS A 87 4.85 -67.91 83.36
C CYS A 87 5.48 -67.62 84.74
N GLY A 88 6.58 -68.29 85.02
CA GLY A 88 7.27 -68.21 86.32
C GLY A 88 7.26 -69.55 87.05
N GLY A 89 8.42 -69.90 87.62
CA GLY A 89 8.70 -71.20 88.19
C GLY A 89 8.56 -71.20 89.71
N SER A 90 7.75 -72.13 90.23
CA SER A 90 7.82 -72.58 91.63
C SER A 90 9.29 -72.78 92.05
N GLY A 91 9.66 -72.18 93.18
CA GLY A 91 11.04 -71.98 93.58
C GLY A 91 11.84 -73.25 93.83
N ASN A 92 13.13 -73.16 93.52
CA ASN A 92 14.15 -73.74 94.39
C ASN A 92 14.99 -72.58 94.93
N GLY A 93 15.02 -72.45 96.26
CA GLY A 93 15.44 -71.27 97.01
C GLY A 93 16.86 -70.80 96.73
N GLY A 94 16.96 -69.55 96.27
CA GLY A 94 18.22 -68.82 96.08
C GLY A 94 18.08 -67.51 95.31
N GLY A 95 17.00 -67.32 94.54
CA GLY A 95 16.76 -66.12 93.73
C GLY A 95 15.99 -65.00 94.45
N ASN A 96 16.28 -63.75 94.10
CA ASN A 96 15.70 -62.50 94.61
C ASN A 96 14.21 -62.26 94.21
N GLY A 97 13.39 -63.32 94.13
CA GLY A 97 11.93 -63.19 93.93
C GLY A 97 11.48 -62.50 92.63
N THR A 98 12.30 -62.52 91.58
CA THR A 98 12.06 -61.82 90.31
C THR A 98 11.96 -62.86 89.19
N GLU A 99 10.77 -62.97 88.57
CA GLU A 99 10.50 -63.88 87.46
C GLU A 99 10.62 -63.13 86.13
N THR A 100 11.02 -63.83 85.06
CA THR A 100 11.17 -63.23 83.72
C THR A 100 10.38 -64.00 82.67
N VAL A 101 9.67 -63.28 81.80
CA VAL A 101 8.98 -63.83 80.61
C VAL A 101 9.37 -63.04 79.37
N SER A 102 9.56 -63.73 78.25
CA SER A 102 9.88 -63.11 76.96
C SER A 102 8.96 -63.62 75.85
N TYR A 103 8.59 -62.70 74.97
CA TYR A 103 7.83 -62.95 73.75
C TYR A 103 8.66 -62.48 72.56
N ALA A 104 8.62 -63.22 71.45
CA ALA A 104 9.35 -62.91 70.23
C ALA A 104 8.45 -63.13 69.00
N GLY A 105 8.71 -62.37 67.93
CA GLY A 105 7.90 -62.41 66.71
C GLY A 105 6.55 -61.71 66.87
N LEU A 106 6.49 -60.63 67.66
CA LEU A 106 5.32 -59.76 67.75
C LEU A 106 5.19 -58.93 66.48
N ASP A 107 3.97 -58.79 65.99
CA ASP A 107 3.64 -57.91 64.86
C ASP A 107 3.69 -56.44 65.27
N ASP A 108 3.68 -55.51 64.30
CA ASP A 108 3.61 -54.08 64.62
C ASP A 108 2.21 -53.69 65.16
N GLY A 109 2.19 -52.86 66.20
CA GLY A 109 0.98 -52.33 66.83
C GLY A 109 0.96 -52.48 68.36
N ASN A 110 -0.22 -52.25 68.93
CA ASN A 110 -0.39 -52.21 70.38
C ASN A 110 -0.55 -53.63 70.96
N HIS A 111 0.28 -53.93 71.95
CA HIS A 111 0.29 -55.16 72.70
C HIS A 111 0.04 -54.92 74.19
N THR A 112 -0.57 -55.91 74.85
CA THR A 112 -0.90 -55.87 76.28
C THR A 112 -0.53 -57.17 76.96
N LEU A 113 0.18 -57.09 78.08
CA LEU A 113 0.53 -58.24 78.91
C LEU A 113 -0.16 -58.09 80.26
N ALA A 114 -0.99 -59.07 80.62
CA ALA A 114 -1.53 -59.22 81.96
C ALA A 114 -0.81 -60.36 82.69
N VAL A 115 -0.17 -60.06 83.82
CA VAL A 115 0.43 -61.04 84.71
C VAL A 115 -0.46 -61.18 85.93
N CYS A 116 -1.05 -62.35 86.11
CA CYS A 116 -2.00 -62.65 87.18
C CYS A 116 -1.40 -63.69 88.13
N ALA A 117 -1.50 -63.44 89.43
CA ALA A 117 -1.08 -64.38 90.47
C ALA A 117 -2.26 -64.81 91.35
N THR A 118 -2.34 -66.12 91.61
CA THR A 118 -3.34 -66.73 92.50
C THR A 118 -2.64 -67.52 93.60
N ARG A 119 -3.11 -67.40 94.84
CA ARG A 119 -2.60 -68.12 96.01
C ARG A 119 -3.72 -69.01 96.57
N GLY A 120 -3.61 -70.33 96.39
CA GLY A 120 -4.65 -71.30 96.78
C GLY A 120 -5.87 -71.31 95.85
N GLY A 121 -6.44 -72.49 95.60
CA GLY A 121 -7.39 -72.78 94.50
C GLY A 121 -8.81 -72.16 94.59
N GLY A 122 -9.00 -71.02 95.25
CA GLY A 122 -10.32 -70.40 95.42
C GLY A 122 -10.37 -68.87 95.54
N GLN A 123 -9.27 -68.14 95.36
CA GLN A 123 -9.25 -66.66 95.40
C GLN A 123 -9.15 -66.04 94.00
N SER A 124 -9.73 -64.85 93.82
CA SER A 124 -9.62 -64.08 92.57
C SER A 124 -8.15 -63.70 92.31
N PRO A 125 -7.64 -63.88 91.08
CA PRO A 125 -6.27 -63.53 90.74
C PRO A 125 -6.02 -62.03 90.89
N THR A 126 -4.86 -61.65 91.43
CA THR A 126 -4.39 -60.25 91.41
C THR A 126 -3.54 -60.06 90.16
N CYS A 127 -3.93 -59.14 89.29
CA CYS A 127 -3.30 -58.94 87.98
C CYS A 127 -2.64 -57.57 87.86
N ALA A 128 -1.44 -57.54 87.27
CA ALA A 128 -0.80 -56.32 86.77
C ALA A 128 -0.83 -56.33 85.25
N THR A 129 -1.19 -55.21 84.63
CA THR A 129 -1.25 -55.07 83.17
C THR A 129 -0.21 -54.05 82.70
N TYR A 130 0.43 -54.35 81.57
CA TYR A 130 1.33 -53.42 80.89
C TYR A 130 0.99 -53.39 79.40
N ALA A 131 0.79 -52.19 78.86
CA ALA A 131 0.53 -51.96 77.46
C ALA A 131 1.74 -51.28 76.81
N TRP A 132 2.15 -51.74 75.64
CA TRP A 132 3.23 -51.17 74.83
C TRP A 132 2.93 -51.35 73.35
N ASP A 133 3.57 -50.53 72.52
CA ASP A 133 3.46 -50.62 71.06
C ASP A 133 4.75 -51.20 70.48
N VAL A 134 4.64 -52.12 69.54
CA VAL A 134 5.77 -52.61 68.73
C VAL A 134 5.73 -51.86 67.41
N ASP A 135 6.83 -51.21 67.08
CA ASP A 135 7.02 -50.52 65.81
C ASP A 135 8.36 -50.99 65.28
N THR A 136 8.42 -51.57 64.08
CA THR A 136 9.65 -52.01 63.44
C THR A 136 10.02 -51.19 62.20
N VAL A 137 9.23 -50.16 61.88
CA VAL A 137 9.34 -49.37 60.65
C VAL A 137 9.98 -48.01 60.95
N PRO A 138 11.10 -47.65 60.31
CA PRO A 138 11.69 -46.33 60.50
C PRO A 138 10.86 -45.21 59.84
N PRO A 139 10.91 -43.98 60.38
CA PRO A 139 10.22 -42.83 59.78
C PRO A 139 10.88 -42.44 58.46
N THR A 140 10.05 -42.22 57.44
CA THR A 140 10.47 -41.75 56.11
C THR A 140 9.73 -40.48 55.71
N ALA A 141 10.21 -39.76 54.69
CA ALA A 141 9.57 -38.54 54.22
C ALA A 141 9.60 -38.42 52.69
N SER A 142 8.57 -37.81 52.13
CA SER A 142 8.50 -37.38 50.74
C SER A 142 8.63 -35.87 50.62
N VAL A 143 9.38 -35.41 49.62
CA VAL A 143 9.53 -33.99 49.26
C VAL A 143 8.86 -33.75 47.92
N SER A 144 8.08 -32.67 47.83
CA SER A 144 7.48 -32.20 46.58
C SER A 144 7.50 -30.68 46.54
N ALA A 145 7.60 -30.09 45.36
CA ALA A 145 7.55 -28.64 45.20
C ALA A 145 6.60 -28.28 44.06
N GLY A 146 5.44 -27.68 44.40
CA GLY A 146 4.37 -27.37 43.45
C GLY A 146 3.69 -28.59 42.82
N SER A 147 2.87 -28.36 41.79
CA SER A 147 2.15 -29.39 41.05
C SER A 147 2.97 -30.02 39.90
N ALA A 148 4.10 -29.42 39.53
CA ALA A 148 4.95 -29.86 38.42
C ALA A 148 6.44 -29.70 38.76
N ALA A 149 7.29 -30.55 38.17
CA ALA A 149 8.75 -30.50 38.31
C ALA A 149 9.42 -29.32 37.55
N PHE A 150 8.64 -28.35 37.06
CA PHE A 150 9.09 -27.22 36.24
C PHE A 150 8.47 -25.92 36.74
N THR A 151 9.23 -24.83 36.76
CA THR A 151 8.75 -23.51 37.22
C THR A 151 9.51 -22.35 36.56
N SER A 152 8.91 -21.18 36.48
CA SER A 152 9.59 -19.90 36.21
C SER A 152 9.57 -18.95 37.41
N ALA A 153 8.93 -19.34 38.51
CA ALA A 153 8.71 -18.47 39.66
C ALA A 153 10.02 -18.08 40.38
N PRO A 154 10.06 -16.93 41.06
CA PRO A 154 11.17 -16.53 41.93
C PRO A 154 11.35 -17.49 43.12
N ASN A 155 10.25 -18.06 43.60
CA ASN A 155 10.18 -18.92 44.78
C ASN A 155 9.19 -20.07 44.56
N VAL A 156 9.43 -21.19 45.24
CA VAL A 156 8.52 -22.35 45.24
C VAL A 156 8.35 -22.87 46.66
N SER A 157 7.13 -23.27 47.04
CA SER A 157 6.87 -23.95 48.31
C SER A 157 7.27 -25.43 48.22
N ALA A 158 8.25 -25.83 49.01
CA ALA A 158 8.63 -27.21 49.22
C ALA A 158 7.76 -27.80 50.36
N LEU A 159 7.01 -28.84 50.02
CA LEU A 159 6.19 -29.61 50.94
C LEU A 159 6.96 -30.85 51.37
N VAL A 160 7.10 -31.05 52.68
CA VAL A 160 7.74 -32.22 53.29
C VAL A 160 6.68 -32.97 54.08
N SER A 161 6.41 -34.22 53.68
CA SER A 161 5.45 -35.10 54.35
C SER A 161 6.17 -36.30 54.94
N PHE A 162 6.03 -36.51 56.24
CA PHE A 162 6.53 -37.69 56.94
C PHE A 162 5.49 -38.82 56.96
N THR A 163 5.94 -40.07 57.01
CA THR A 163 5.06 -41.24 57.20
C THR A 163 4.49 -41.30 58.61
N GLU A 164 5.24 -40.78 59.57
CA GLU A 164 4.89 -40.72 60.99
C GLU A 164 5.64 -39.58 61.70
N PRO A 165 5.22 -39.17 62.90
CA PRO A 165 5.89 -38.13 63.67
C PRO A 165 7.28 -38.57 64.18
N CYS A 166 8.30 -37.76 63.92
CA CYS A 166 9.66 -37.98 64.45
C CYS A 166 10.14 -36.84 65.38
N PRO A 167 9.65 -36.73 66.63
CA PRO A 167 9.99 -35.63 67.52
C PRO A 167 11.39 -35.73 68.15
N GLY A 168 12.03 -36.91 68.10
CA GLY A 168 13.35 -37.12 68.70
C GLY A 168 14.43 -36.26 68.05
N ASN A 169 15.46 -35.89 68.83
CA ASN A 169 16.56 -35.01 68.41
C ASN A 169 16.13 -33.61 67.88
N GLY A 170 14.92 -33.15 68.23
CA GLY A 170 14.43 -31.81 67.87
C GLY A 170 13.54 -31.76 66.62
N GLY A 171 13.28 -32.91 65.97
CA GLY A 171 12.36 -33.01 64.84
C GLY A 171 12.85 -32.32 63.56
N PHE A 172 11.91 -31.96 62.67
CA PHE A 172 12.21 -31.22 61.46
C PHE A 172 12.38 -29.72 61.78
N VAL A 173 13.59 -29.21 61.57
CA VAL A 173 13.99 -27.84 61.88
C VAL A 173 14.61 -27.18 60.65
N CYS A 174 14.21 -25.94 60.40
CA CYS A 174 14.90 -25.03 59.49
C CYS A 174 15.03 -23.65 60.13
N ASN A 175 16.27 -23.21 60.31
CA ASN A 175 16.65 -21.88 60.79
C ASN A 175 17.70 -21.26 59.84
N ASP A 176 18.11 -20.01 60.10
CA ASP A 176 19.04 -19.26 59.23
C ASP A 176 20.41 -19.92 59.05
N THR A 177 20.83 -20.77 59.99
CA THR A 177 22.14 -21.44 59.98
C THR A 177 22.09 -22.89 59.51
N TYR A 178 20.96 -23.56 59.68
CA TYR A 178 20.80 -24.99 59.48
C TYR A 178 19.37 -25.36 59.16
N CYS A 179 19.20 -26.18 58.13
CA CYS A 179 17.91 -26.71 57.71
C CYS A 179 18.05 -28.17 57.33
N ASN A 180 17.13 -29.01 57.82
CA ASN A 180 17.13 -30.43 57.48
C ASN A 180 16.79 -30.68 56.00
N LEU A 181 16.15 -29.72 55.33
CA LEU A 181 15.99 -29.72 53.88
C LEU A 181 17.19 -29.05 53.22
N VAL A 182 18.00 -29.84 52.53
CA VAL A 182 19.19 -29.38 51.80
C VAL A 182 18.81 -29.07 50.36
N VAL A 183 19.23 -27.90 49.88
CA VAL A 183 19.01 -27.46 48.50
C VAL A 183 20.33 -27.48 47.76
N TYR A 184 20.42 -28.30 46.70
CA TYR A 184 21.55 -28.29 45.78
C TYR A 184 21.20 -27.50 44.53
N GLY A 185 22.11 -26.61 44.10
CA GLY A 185 21.93 -25.76 42.93
C GLY A 185 21.74 -24.29 43.32
N PRO A 186 21.29 -23.45 42.37
CA PRO A 186 21.16 -22.00 42.55
C PRO A 186 19.86 -21.63 43.29
N GLY A 187 19.67 -22.17 44.49
CA GLY A 187 18.52 -21.87 45.35
C GLY A 187 18.87 -21.99 46.82
N ARG A 188 18.09 -21.33 47.67
CA ARG A 188 18.20 -21.36 49.12
C ARG A 188 16.85 -21.55 49.77
N VAL A 189 16.80 -22.28 50.88
CA VAL A 189 15.61 -22.32 51.73
C VAL A 189 15.45 -20.96 52.41
N GLU A 190 14.21 -20.50 52.57
CA GLU A 190 13.86 -19.30 53.31
C GLU A 190 13.24 -19.71 54.67
N PRO A 191 14.05 -19.80 55.75
CA PRO A 191 13.61 -20.43 57.01
C PRO A 191 12.45 -19.71 57.68
N SER A 192 12.35 -18.39 57.50
CA SER A 192 11.26 -17.53 58.00
C SER A 192 9.86 -17.94 57.49
N THR A 193 9.79 -18.72 56.41
CA THR A 193 8.54 -19.20 55.80
C THR A 193 8.13 -20.62 56.23
N LEU A 194 8.87 -21.23 57.16
CA LEU A 194 8.55 -22.57 57.65
C LEU A 194 7.19 -22.57 58.35
N GLN A 195 6.29 -23.41 57.86
CA GLN A 195 4.96 -23.63 58.44
C GLN A 195 4.73 -25.12 58.66
N GLU A 196 4.35 -25.47 59.88
CA GLU A 196 3.83 -26.79 60.21
C GLU A 196 2.32 -26.82 59.88
N LEU A 197 1.96 -27.55 58.83
CA LEU A 197 0.58 -27.68 58.36
C LEU A 197 -0.17 -28.78 59.12
N ARG A 198 0.54 -29.88 59.42
CA ARG A 198 0.06 -30.94 60.31
C ARG A 198 1.14 -31.27 61.32
N PRO A 199 0.84 -31.25 62.63
CA PRO A 199 1.83 -31.50 63.69
C PRO A 199 2.62 -32.78 63.45
N GLY A 200 3.95 -32.70 63.41
CA GLY A 200 4.86 -33.81 63.23
C GLY A 200 4.85 -34.51 61.87
N LEU A 201 3.95 -34.13 60.96
CA LEU A 201 3.65 -34.91 59.75
C LEU A 201 3.82 -34.13 58.45
N LEU A 202 3.44 -32.86 58.41
CA LEU A 202 3.42 -32.08 57.17
C LEU A 202 3.95 -30.68 57.39
N TYR A 203 5.01 -30.34 56.66
CA TYR A 203 5.67 -29.05 56.70
C TYR A 203 5.70 -28.41 55.31
N SER A 204 5.65 -27.08 55.28
CA SER A 204 5.83 -26.27 54.07
C SER A 204 6.93 -25.24 54.33
N VAL A 205 7.87 -25.09 53.40
CA VAL A 205 8.93 -24.08 53.47
C VAL A 205 9.22 -23.54 52.07
N ALA A 206 9.39 -22.24 51.92
CA ALA A 206 9.72 -21.64 50.63
C ALA A 206 11.20 -21.86 50.28
N VAL A 207 11.45 -22.15 49.01
CA VAL A 207 12.77 -22.20 48.41
C VAL A 207 12.87 -21.05 47.41
N ALA A 208 13.73 -20.09 47.72
CA ALA A 208 14.03 -18.96 46.84
C ALA A 208 15.09 -19.39 45.83
N ILE A 209 14.83 -19.13 44.55
CA ILE A 209 15.75 -19.42 43.45
C ILE A 209 16.54 -18.14 43.15
N SER A 210 17.86 -18.26 43.00
CA SER A 210 18.76 -17.12 42.76
C SER A 210 18.29 -16.28 41.56
N PRO A 211 18.30 -14.93 41.65
CA PRO A 211 17.92 -14.06 40.54
C PRO A 211 18.99 -14.04 39.43
N GLU A 212 20.25 -14.36 39.73
CA GLU A 212 21.35 -14.41 38.76
C GLU A 212 21.24 -15.62 37.82
N ALA A 213 20.62 -16.71 38.28
CA ALA A 213 20.41 -17.90 37.47
C ALA A 213 19.12 -17.76 36.64
N GLN A 214 19.27 -17.75 35.32
CA GLN A 214 18.14 -17.68 34.37
C GLN A 214 17.52 -19.05 34.08
N TYR A 215 18.29 -20.15 34.19
CA TYR A 215 17.79 -21.50 34.02
C TYR A 215 18.67 -22.50 34.77
N GLY A 216 18.12 -23.67 35.12
CA GLY A 216 18.88 -24.71 35.80
C GLY A 216 18.01 -25.79 36.42
N ARG A 217 18.63 -26.57 37.31
CA ARG A 217 17.94 -27.53 38.16
C ARG A 217 18.34 -27.33 39.61
N ILE A 218 17.39 -27.56 40.50
CA ILE A 218 17.54 -27.53 41.94
C ILE A 218 17.12 -28.90 42.46
N ILE A 219 17.92 -29.48 43.35
CA ILE A 219 17.60 -30.76 43.97
C ILE A 219 17.33 -30.51 45.45
N LEU A 220 16.10 -30.76 45.86
CA LEU A 220 15.67 -30.74 47.24
C LEU A 220 15.93 -32.12 47.85
N LEU A 221 16.67 -32.15 48.96
CA LEU A 221 17.14 -33.38 49.57
C LEU A 221 16.95 -33.35 51.08
N MET A 222 16.27 -34.34 51.63
CA MET A 222 16.21 -34.50 53.08
C MET A 222 17.57 -34.95 53.65
N GLY A 223 17.96 -34.32 54.75
CA GLY A 223 19.07 -34.75 55.60
C GLY A 223 18.88 -36.17 56.13
N ARG A 224 19.96 -36.79 56.61
CA ARG A 224 19.93 -38.17 57.13
C ARG A 224 19.96 -38.16 58.66
N GLY A 225 19.20 -39.06 59.29
CA GLY A 225 19.29 -39.35 60.73
C GLY A 225 19.11 -38.15 61.67
N PHE A 226 18.39 -37.11 61.23
CA PHE A 226 18.23 -35.89 62.03
C PHE A 226 17.15 -35.99 63.11
N CYS A 227 16.19 -36.90 62.95
CA CYS A 227 15.14 -37.17 63.92
C CYS A 227 14.99 -38.67 64.20
N THR A 228 14.34 -38.99 65.31
CA THR A 228 13.90 -40.36 65.63
C THR A 228 12.39 -40.38 65.90
N ASP A 229 11.74 -41.49 65.57
CA ASP A 229 10.35 -41.78 65.96
C ASP A 229 10.23 -42.02 67.49
N ALA A 230 9.05 -42.46 67.92
CA ALA A 230 8.79 -42.84 69.30
C ALA A 230 9.47 -44.17 69.73
N ALA A 231 9.74 -45.08 68.79
CA ALA A 231 10.42 -46.36 69.03
C ALA A 231 11.97 -46.23 69.09
N GLY A 232 12.49 -45.10 68.63
CA GLY A 232 13.91 -44.78 68.53
C GLY A 232 14.56 -45.13 67.20
N HIS A 233 13.82 -45.35 66.10
CA HIS A 233 14.43 -45.50 64.79
C HIS A 233 14.87 -44.15 64.22
N PRO A 234 16.10 -44.05 63.68
CA PRO A 234 16.53 -42.85 62.97
C PRO A 234 15.82 -42.72 61.62
N PHE A 235 15.55 -41.47 61.24
CA PHE A 235 14.99 -41.13 59.93
C PHE A 235 15.76 -41.78 58.78
N THR A 236 15.02 -42.51 57.94
CA THR A 236 15.57 -43.22 56.78
C THR A 236 15.14 -42.55 55.48
N ARG A 237 16.13 -42.14 54.70
CA ARG A 237 15.91 -41.47 53.41
C ARG A 237 15.49 -42.48 52.34
N THR A 238 14.40 -42.21 51.64
CA THR A 238 13.91 -43.00 50.50
C THR A 238 14.12 -42.26 49.18
N ALA A 239 13.74 -42.87 48.05
CA ALA A 239 13.78 -42.20 46.74
C ALA A 239 12.87 -40.94 46.71
N ASN A 240 11.74 -40.98 47.42
CA ASN A 240 10.78 -39.89 47.50
C ASN A 240 11.24 -38.74 48.41
N SER A 241 12.28 -38.95 49.22
CA SER A 241 12.91 -37.90 50.02
C SER A 241 13.79 -36.93 49.19
N THR A 242 13.79 -37.10 47.86
CA THR A 242 14.52 -36.26 46.91
C THR A 242 13.56 -35.75 45.85
N PHE A 243 13.64 -34.46 45.50
CA PHE A 243 12.83 -33.86 44.45
C PHE A 243 13.70 -32.99 43.55
N THR A 244 13.61 -33.18 42.23
CA THR A 244 14.33 -32.35 41.27
C THR A 244 13.37 -31.36 40.63
N LEU A 245 13.65 -30.08 40.84
CA LEU A 245 12.91 -28.95 40.27
C LEU A 245 13.75 -28.32 39.15
N HIS A 246 13.20 -28.25 37.94
CA HIS A 246 13.78 -27.48 36.85
C HIS A 246 13.19 -26.09 36.82
N PHE A 247 14.02 -25.08 36.60
CA PHE A 247 13.53 -23.72 36.41
C PHE A 247 14.11 -23.10 35.15
N ASP A 248 13.31 -22.29 34.47
CA ASP A 248 13.71 -21.51 33.29
C ASP A 248 12.91 -20.20 33.28
N ARG A 249 13.62 -19.08 33.27
CA ARG A 249 13.08 -17.72 33.29
C ARG A 249 13.41 -16.96 32.01
N ARG A 250 14.06 -17.61 31.05
CA ARG A 250 14.34 -17.00 29.75
C ARG A 250 13.03 -16.74 29.03
N ASP A 251 13.03 -15.72 28.17
CA ASP A 251 11.85 -15.33 27.42
C ASP A 251 11.27 -16.52 26.63
N ASP A 252 9.97 -16.76 26.86
CA ASP A 252 9.17 -17.79 26.20
C ASP A 252 8.76 -17.31 24.80
N SER A 253 9.74 -16.89 24.01
CA SER A 253 9.51 -16.42 22.64
C SER A 253 9.12 -17.57 21.71
N MET A 254 8.31 -17.24 20.71
CA MET A 254 7.99 -18.12 19.61
C MET A 254 8.38 -17.48 18.27
N ASN A 255 8.55 -18.30 17.25
CA ASN A 255 8.80 -17.85 15.89
C ASN A 255 7.98 -18.66 14.89
N ILE A 256 7.47 -17.97 13.86
CA ILE A 256 6.75 -18.57 12.74
C ILE A 256 7.71 -18.62 11.55
N THR A 257 7.92 -19.82 11.02
CA THR A 257 8.83 -20.04 9.87
C THR A 257 8.07 -20.78 8.78
N ALA A 258 8.38 -20.53 7.51
CA ALA A 258 7.79 -21.24 6.39
C ALA A 258 8.86 -21.73 5.41
N THR A 259 8.49 -22.65 4.53
CA THR A 259 9.34 -23.11 3.42
C THR A 259 9.28 -22.20 2.18
N VAL A 260 8.52 -21.11 2.25
CA VAL A 260 8.37 -20.12 1.18
C VAL A 260 9.72 -19.43 0.92
N PRO A 261 10.18 -19.32 -0.33
CA PRO A 261 11.45 -18.71 -0.66
C PRO A 261 11.45 -17.20 -0.38
N GLU A 262 12.61 -16.73 0.08
CA GLU A 262 12.88 -15.33 0.40
C GLU A 262 13.62 -14.63 -0.74
N LYS A 263 13.16 -13.44 -1.11
CA LYS A 263 13.78 -12.58 -2.13
C LYS A 263 13.95 -11.17 -1.60
N MET A 264 15.15 -10.61 -1.82
CA MET A 264 15.44 -9.21 -1.49
C MET A 264 15.15 -8.34 -2.70
N LEU A 265 14.18 -7.44 -2.59
CA LEU A 265 13.76 -6.55 -3.68
C LEU A 265 13.87 -5.09 -3.27
N GLN A 266 14.38 -4.25 -4.18
CA GLN A 266 14.31 -2.81 -4.00
C GLN A 266 12.91 -2.31 -4.38
N ILE A 267 12.16 -1.86 -3.39
CA ILE A 267 10.83 -1.30 -3.54
C ILE A 267 10.89 0.14 -3.05
N GLN A 268 10.59 1.10 -3.95
CA GLN A 268 10.65 2.54 -3.66
C GLN A 268 12.02 3.03 -3.12
N GLY A 269 13.12 2.39 -3.54
CA GLY A 269 14.48 2.77 -3.13
C GLY A 269 14.94 2.17 -1.78
N VAL A 270 14.11 1.34 -1.16
CA VAL A 270 14.43 0.62 0.09
C VAL A 270 14.49 -0.88 -0.19
N THR A 271 15.41 -1.61 0.42
CA THR A 271 15.53 -3.06 0.21
C THR A 271 14.60 -3.79 1.18
N ARG A 272 13.61 -4.50 0.64
CA ARG A 272 12.56 -5.19 1.41
C ARG A 272 12.66 -6.70 1.23
N LEU A 273 12.33 -7.45 2.28
CA LEU A 273 12.21 -8.90 2.23
C LEU A 273 10.82 -9.27 1.68
N VAL A 274 10.81 -10.07 0.61
CA VAL A 274 9.59 -10.53 -0.04
C VAL A 274 9.57 -12.05 -0.05
N GLN A 275 8.45 -12.62 0.41
CA GLN A 275 8.20 -14.05 0.45
C GLN A 275 7.00 -14.36 -0.44
N ALA A 276 7.26 -15.08 -1.52
CA ALA A 276 6.23 -15.46 -2.48
C ALA A 276 6.55 -16.82 -3.10
N THR A 277 5.52 -17.63 -3.38
CA THR A 277 5.67 -18.92 -4.05
C THR A 277 4.47 -19.26 -4.91
N ASN A 278 4.71 -20.07 -5.94
CA ASN A 278 3.70 -20.73 -6.75
C ASN A 278 3.69 -22.26 -6.56
N ASP A 279 4.60 -22.82 -5.74
CA ASP A 279 4.68 -24.26 -5.47
C ASP A 279 3.92 -24.63 -4.19
N GLU A 280 2.96 -25.53 -4.30
CA GLU A 280 2.20 -26.06 -3.16
C GLU A 280 3.07 -26.79 -2.13
N LYS A 281 4.25 -27.29 -2.51
CA LYS A 281 5.17 -27.96 -1.58
C LYS A 281 5.74 -27.01 -0.54
N ASP A 282 5.80 -25.72 -0.87
CA ASP A 282 6.32 -24.66 -0.01
C ASP A 282 5.29 -24.17 1.01
N LEU A 283 4.03 -24.61 0.90
CA LEU A 283 2.91 -24.23 1.76
C LEU A 283 2.92 -24.98 3.11
N ARG A 284 4.08 -24.99 3.76
CA ARG A 284 4.29 -25.57 5.09
C ARG A 284 4.86 -24.53 6.01
N VAL A 285 4.23 -24.43 7.18
CA VAL A 285 4.59 -23.47 8.21
C VAL A 285 4.90 -24.22 9.49
N TYR A 286 5.95 -23.79 10.18
CA TYR A 286 6.41 -24.34 11.45
C TYR A 286 6.43 -23.23 12.49
N LEU A 287 5.68 -23.45 13.57
CA LEU A 287 5.77 -22.67 14.79
C LEU A 287 6.84 -23.31 15.66
N SER A 288 7.85 -22.55 16.07
CA SER A 288 8.90 -23.01 16.96
C SER A 288 8.86 -22.19 18.26
N PHE A 289 8.93 -22.88 19.39
CA PHE A 289 8.88 -22.31 20.74
C PHE A 289 10.24 -22.47 21.42
N ALA A 290 10.71 -21.43 22.11
CA ALA A 290 11.98 -21.47 22.85
C ALA A 290 11.96 -22.55 23.95
N GLN A 291 10.80 -22.73 24.59
CA GLN A 291 10.55 -23.73 25.63
C GLN A 291 9.41 -24.68 25.20
N PRO A 292 9.38 -25.94 25.69
CA PRO A 292 8.27 -26.86 25.40
C PRO A 292 6.94 -26.30 25.90
N VAL A 293 5.87 -26.43 25.11
CA VAL A 293 4.51 -26.03 25.52
C VAL A 293 3.67 -27.22 25.98
N LEU A 294 2.67 -26.95 26.82
CA LEU A 294 1.74 -27.95 27.32
C LEU A 294 0.58 -28.21 26.35
N ASN A 295 0.28 -27.25 25.48
CA ASN A 295 -0.85 -27.29 24.57
C ASN A 295 -0.69 -28.35 23.46
N SER A 296 -1.83 -28.89 23.04
CA SER A 296 -1.90 -29.79 21.88
C SER A 296 -1.82 -29.02 20.55
N SER A 297 -1.49 -29.71 19.45
CA SER A 297 -1.45 -29.10 18.12
C SER A 297 -2.81 -28.52 17.69
N GLN A 298 -3.92 -29.09 18.20
CA GLN A 298 -5.28 -28.62 17.91
C GLN A 298 -5.63 -27.36 18.72
N GLU A 299 -5.22 -27.28 19.99
CA GLU A 299 -5.37 -26.06 20.79
C GLU A 299 -4.58 -24.89 20.20
N ILE A 300 -3.34 -25.14 19.76
CA ILE A 300 -2.53 -24.12 19.08
C ILE A 300 -3.21 -23.67 17.78
N LEU A 301 -3.83 -24.60 17.04
CA LEU A 301 -4.59 -24.26 15.83
C LEU A 301 -5.79 -23.36 16.14
N THR A 302 -6.50 -23.58 17.26
CA THR A 302 -7.63 -22.72 17.65
C THR A 302 -7.22 -21.30 18.04
N ALA A 303 -5.98 -21.12 18.49
CA ALA A 303 -5.40 -19.80 18.79
C ALA A 303 -4.75 -19.12 17.57
N LEU A 304 -4.57 -19.86 16.46
CA LEU A 304 -3.89 -19.39 15.26
C LEU A 304 -4.91 -18.81 14.27
N THR A 305 -4.77 -17.52 13.99
CA THR A 305 -5.56 -16.81 12.99
C THR A 305 -4.84 -16.90 11.65
N ALA A 306 -5.52 -17.42 10.63
CA ALA A 306 -5.04 -17.47 9.26
C ALA A 306 -6.01 -16.73 8.33
N THR A 307 -5.52 -15.73 7.60
CA THR A 307 -6.29 -15.05 6.56
C THR A 307 -5.89 -15.56 5.19
N GLY A 308 -6.85 -15.79 4.29
CA GLY A 308 -6.57 -16.25 2.92
C GLY A 308 -6.16 -17.73 2.80
N ALA A 309 -6.18 -18.49 3.91
CA ALA A 309 -5.87 -19.91 3.93
C ALA A 309 -6.60 -20.68 5.03
N ILE A 310 -6.71 -22.00 4.84
CA ILE A 310 -7.17 -22.94 5.89
C ILE A 310 -5.96 -23.77 6.33
N LEU A 311 -5.70 -23.86 7.63
CA LEU A 311 -4.57 -24.60 8.16
C LEU A 311 -4.97 -26.02 8.59
N THR A 312 -4.10 -26.99 8.33
CA THR A 312 -4.24 -28.36 8.81
C THR A 312 -3.01 -28.83 9.58
N PRO A 313 -3.17 -29.46 10.76
CA PRO A 313 -2.03 -29.96 11.54
C PRO A 313 -1.27 -31.06 10.80
N THR A 314 0.06 -31.04 10.91
CA THR A 314 0.91 -32.14 10.42
C THR A 314 1.13 -33.20 11.49
N LYS A 315 1.31 -34.46 11.06
CA LYS A 315 1.70 -35.57 11.94
C LYS A 315 3.21 -35.64 12.23
N ARG A 316 3.96 -34.56 11.98
CA ARG A 316 5.42 -34.55 12.19
C ARG A 316 5.75 -34.53 13.68
N SER A 317 6.96 -34.99 14.02
CA SER A 317 7.49 -34.91 15.38
C SER A 317 7.45 -33.48 15.90
N THR A 318 6.94 -33.31 17.12
CA THR A 318 6.88 -31.99 17.78
C THR A 318 8.19 -31.58 18.44
N LEU A 319 9.25 -32.39 18.31
CA LEU A 319 10.54 -32.20 18.98
C LEU A 319 10.38 -31.95 20.50
N GLY A 320 9.51 -32.74 21.14
CA GLY A 320 9.17 -32.59 22.55
C GLY A 320 8.35 -31.33 22.81
N ASN A 321 7.31 -31.09 22.02
CA ASN A 321 6.40 -29.94 22.08
C ASN A 321 7.10 -28.57 21.94
N ARG A 322 8.18 -28.51 21.17
CA ARG A 322 8.88 -27.26 20.82
C ARG A 322 8.60 -26.80 19.40
N ARG A 323 8.05 -27.67 18.54
CA ARG A 323 7.77 -27.34 17.14
C ARG A 323 6.44 -27.93 16.72
N PHE A 324 5.63 -27.15 16.01
CA PHE A 324 4.35 -27.59 15.47
C PHE A 324 4.26 -27.19 14.01
N GLY A 325 3.99 -28.17 13.15
CA GLY A 325 3.90 -27.94 11.71
C GLY A 325 2.45 -27.93 11.24
N TYR A 326 2.14 -27.00 10.34
CA TYR A 326 0.84 -26.87 9.68
C TYR A 326 1.02 -26.81 8.16
N VAL A 327 0.10 -27.44 7.43
CA VAL A 327 -0.01 -27.29 5.98
C VAL A 327 -1.05 -26.21 5.70
N VAL A 328 -0.68 -25.29 4.81
CA VAL A 328 -1.54 -24.20 4.36
C VAL A 328 -2.34 -24.71 3.16
N ASN A 329 -3.63 -24.98 3.36
CA ASN A 329 -4.53 -25.35 2.27
C ASN A 329 -5.05 -24.09 1.60
N LYS A 330 -4.85 -24.02 0.29
CA LYS A 330 -5.23 -22.89 -0.54
C LYS A 330 -6.74 -22.71 -0.63
N ILE A 331 -7.18 -21.46 -0.68
CA ILE A 331 -8.58 -21.06 -0.90
C ILE A 331 -8.78 -20.57 -2.34
N SER A 332 -7.74 -19.98 -2.95
CA SER A 332 -7.73 -19.43 -4.30
C SER A 332 -6.37 -19.61 -4.96
N ASP A 333 -6.33 -19.44 -6.28
CA ASP A 333 -5.12 -19.53 -7.10
C ASP A 333 -4.16 -18.34 -6.88
N THR A 334 -4.65 -17.23 -6.33
CA THR A 334 -3.86 -16.10 -5.79
C THR A 334 -4.39 -15.75 -4.40
N ALA A 335 -3.52 -15.70 -3.40
CA ALA A 335 -3.88 -15.39 -2.02
C ALA A 335 -2.70 -14.79 -1.24
N ILE A 336 -2.98 -13.74 -0.46
CA ILE A 336 -2.06 -13.23 0.55
C ILE A 336 -2.37 -13.91 1.87
N VAL A 337 -1.45 -14.75 2.32
CA VAL A 337 -1.60 -15.53 3.55
C VAL A 337 -0.92 -14.80 4.69
N THR A 338 -1.68 -14.47 5.73
CA THR A 338 -1.16 -13.90 6.98
C THR A 338 -1.50 -14.81 8.14
N LEU A 339 -0.49 -15.11 8.95
CA LEU A 339 -0.57 -15.98 10.12
C LEU A 339 -0.23 -15.17 11.37
N ALA A 340 -1.15 -15.13 12.33
CA ALA A 340 -0.97 -14.48 13.61
C ALA A 340 -1.46 -15.42 14.72
N LEU A 341 -0.65 -15.62 15.75
CA LEU A 341 -1.01 -16.44 16.90
C LEU A 341 -1.36 -15.55 18.08
N ASP A 342 -2.52 -15.80 18.69
CA ASP A 342 -2.80 -15.28 20.02
C ASP A 342 -2.13 -16.19 21.07
N ALA A 343 -0.90 -15.83 21.44
CA ALA A 343 -0.07 -16.63 22.33
C ALA A 343 -0.52 -16.59 23.80
N SER A 344 -1.50 -15.75 24.17
CA SER A 344 -1.98 -15.61 25.56
C SER A 344 -2.54 -16.91 26.15
N SER A 345 -3.09 -17.77 25.28
CA SER A 345 -3.64 -19.09 25.65
C SER A 345 -2.60 -20.22 25.62
N ILE A 346 -1.39 -19.95 25.12
CA ILE A 346 -0.34 -20.94 24.94
C ILE A 346 0.61 -20.89 26.13
N ILE A 347 0.68 -21.99 26.87
CA ILE A 347 1.40 -22.08 28.14
C ILE A 347 2.64 -22.96 27.98
N SER A 348 3.80 -22.44 28.37
CA SER A 348 5.05 -23.21 28.45
C SER A 348 4.97 -24.27 29.55
N ARG A 349 5.86 -25.25 29.52
CA ARG A 349 5.95 -26.30 30.54
C ARG A 349 6.22 -25.75 31.94
N GLN A 350 6.74 -24.52 32.02
CA GLN A 350 7.07 -23.77 33.22
C GLN A 350 5.85 -23.05 33.80
N GLY A 351 4.73 -23.01 33.07
CA GLY A 351 3.47 -22.41 33.50
C GLY A 351 3.31 -20.94 33.10
N THR A 352 4.16 -20.41 32.21
CA THR A 352 4.10 -19.03 31.72
C THR A 352 3.48 -18.93 30.33
N PRO A 353 2.74 -17.84 30.03
CA PRO A 353 2.24 -17.60 28.68
C PRO A 353 3.40 -17.26 27.73
N VAL A 354 3.29 -17.74 26.49
CA VAL A 354 4.29 -17.52 25.43
C VAL A 354 4.20 -16.10 24.90
N SER A 355 5.35 -15.49 24.60
CA SER A 355 5.45 -14.19 23.93
C SER A 355 5.13 -14.33 22.45
N SER A 356 4.14 -13.58 21.93
CA SER A 356 3.74 -13.68 20.52
C SER A 356 4.77 -13.07 19.57
N ALA A 357 4.89 -13.66 18.37
CA ALA A 357 5.74 -13.17 17.29
C ALA A 357 4.99 -12.17 16.41
N GLU A 358 5.72 -11.42 15.59
CA GLU A 358 5.12 -10.61 14.55
C GLU A 358 4.34 -11.49 13.54
N PRO A 359 3.23 -10.97 12.96
CA PRO A 359 2.46 -11.71 11.97
C PRO A 359 3.31 -12.08 10.76
N PHE A 360 3.26 -13.35 10.38
CA PHE A 360 3.98 -13.87 9.23
C PHE A 360 3.12 -13.76 7.96
N THR A 361 3.60 -13.05 6.93
CA THR A 361 2.84 -12.81 5.69
C THR A 361 3.62 -13.17 4.44
N PHE A 362 2.99 -13.90 3.53
CA PHE A 362 3.54 -14.24 2.21
C PHE A 362 2.48 -14.24 1.12
N LEU A 363 2.92 -14.14 -0.13
CA LEU A 363 2.07 -14.23 -1.32
C LEU A 363 2.11 -15.65 -1.91
N TYR A 364 0.95 -16.24 -2.12
CA TYR A 364 0.80 -17.43 -2.96
C TYR A 364 0.12 -17.01 -4.26
N ASP A 365 0.74 -17.32 -5.39
CA ASP A 365 0.17 -17.00 -6.69
C ASP A 365 0.53 -18.07 -7.72
N THR A 366 -0.45 -18.58 -8.44
CA THR A 366 -0.28 -19.55 -9.52
C THR A 366 -0.74 -19.02 -10.87
N HIS A 367 -1.28 -17.79 -10.91
CA HIS A 367 -1.70 -17.18 -12.16
C HIS A 367 -0.49 -16.74 -12.98
N ARG A 368 -0.53 -17.03 -14.28
CA ARG A 368 0.52 -16.59 -15.19
C ARG A 368 0.20 -15.20 -15.75
N PRO A 369 1.15 -14.25 -15.70
CA PRO A 369 0.91 -12.89 -16.15
C PRO A 369 0.77 -12.79 -17.67
N SER A 370 -0.22 -12.01 -18.10
CA SER A 370 -0.42 -11.67 -19.51
C SER A 370 0.44 -10.48 -19.95
N VAL A 371 0.77 -10.44 -21.25
CA VAL A 371 1.62 -9.41 -21.85
C VAL A 371 0.88 -8.75 -23.00
N LYS A 372 0.79 -7.42 -23.00
CA LYS A 372 0.18 -6.63 -24.06
C LYS A 372 1.20 -5.73 -24.72
N LEU A 373 1.17 -5.70 -26.06
CA LEU A 373 2.01 -4.85 -26.89
C LEU A 373 1.20 -3.67 -27.44
N CYS A 374 1.76 -2.48 -27.34
CA CYS A 374 1.14 -1.24 -27.80
C CYS A 374 2.11 -0.43 -28.66
N THR A 375 1.61 0.21 -29.71
CA THR A 375 2.36 1.18 -30.53
C THR A 375 1.44 2.32 -30.97
N SER A 376 2.03 3.43 -31.41
CA SER A 376 1.30 4.66 -31.74
C SER A 376 0.43 4.53 -32.99
N THR A 377 0.82 3.70 -33.95
CA THR A 377 0.09 3.51 -35.22
C THR A 377 0.37 2.12 -35.80
N TRP A 378 -0.61 1.56 -36.50
CA TRP A 378 -0.44 0.30 -37.24
C TRP A 378 0.28 0.47 -38.60
N ARG A 379 0.48 1.72 -39.05
CA ARG A 379 1.17 2.07 -40.30
C ARG A 379 1.96 3.38 -40.13
N THR A 380 3.22 3.39 -40.57
CA THR A 380 4.11 4.55 -40.42
C THR A 380 5.08 4.71 -41.59
N SER A 381 5.45 5.96 -41.91
CA SER A 381 6.57 6.29 -42.81
C SER A 381 7.89 6.52 -42.06
N SER A 382 7.85 6.55 -40.72
CA SER A 382 9.06 6.59 -39.90
C SER A 382 9.74 5.23 -39.90
N ARG A 383 11.07 5.22 -40.02
CA ARG A 383 11.86 4.02 -39.79
C ARG A 383 11.96 3.66 -38.32
N ASP A 384 11.78 4.63 -37.41
CA ASP A 384 11.83 4.38 -35.98
C ASP A 384 10.41 4.12 -35.46
N ILE A 385 10.16 2.89 -35.00
CA ILE A 385 8.90 2.42 -34.42
C ILE A 385 9.08 2.29 -32.90
N GLN A 386 8.17 2.90 -32.15
CA GLN A 386 8.14 2.78 -30.69
C GLN A 386 7.12 1.72 -30.28
N VAL A 387 7.56 0.77 -29.47
CA VAL A 387 6.74 -0.32 -28.94
C VAL A 387 6.80 -0.30 -27.42
N LEU A 388 5.62 -0.34 -26.80
CA LEU A 388 5.45 -0.44 -25.36
C LEU A 388 5.00 -1.85 -25.02
N VAL A 389 5.70 -2.49 -24.08
CA VAL A 389 5.35 -3.79 -23.51
C VAL A 389 4.75 -3.53 -22.13
N LYS A 390 3.51 -3.96 -21.91
CA LYS A 390 2.83 -3.89 -20.60
C LYS A 390 2.53 -5.30 -20.10
N PHE A 391 3.03 -5.63 -18.92
CA PHE A 391 2.67 -6.82 -18.17
C PHE A 391 1.49 -6.53 -17.23
N ALA A 392 0.70 -7.55 -16.91
CA ALA A 392 -0.42 -7.43 -15.96
C ALA A 392 0.06 -7.12 -14.52
N GLU A 393 1.28 -7.50 -14.18
CA GLU A 393 1.89 -7.34 -12.87
C GLU A 393 3.41 -7.09 -12.99
N PRO A 394 4.12 -6.74 -11.90
CA PRO A 394 5.56 -6.59 -11.92
C PRO A 394 6.31 -7.89 -12.26
N MET A 395 7.16 -7.81 -13.28
CA MET A 395 7.97 -8.92 -13.77
C MET A 395 9.47 -8.70 -13.53
N PHE A 396 10.18 -9.81 -13.43
CA PHE A 396 11.61 -9.89 -13.22
C PHE A 396 12.27 -10.73 -14.33
N ASN A 397 13.58 -10.52 -14.52
CA ASN A 397 14.40 -11.19 -15.53
C ASN A 397 13.98 -10.96 -17.00
N PHE A 398 13.19 -9.92 -17.28
CA PHE A 398 12.84 -9.54 -18.65
C PHE A 398 13.95 -8.72 -19.31
N SER A 399 14.34 -9.10 -20.53
CA SER A 399 15.38 -8.41 -21.31
C SER A 399 15.02 -8.34 -22.80
N SER A 400 15.78 -7.56 -23.56
CA SER A 400 15.56 -7.40 -25.00
C SER A 400 15.73 -8.71 -25.79
N SER A 401 16.48 -9.69 -25.30
CA SER A 401 16.67 -10.98 -25.97
C SER A 401 15.39 -11.83 -26.01
N SER A 402 14.46 -11.56 -25.10
CA SER A 402 13.19 -12.29 -25.02
C SER A 402 12.12 -11.73 -25.98
N VAL A 403 12.46 -10.67 -26.73
CA VAL A 403 11.58 -10.04 -27.72
C VAL A 403 11.97 -10.52 -29.13
N GLN A 404 11.05 -11.23 -29.77
CA GLN A 404 11.20 -11.66 -31.15
C GLN A 404 10.78 -10.53 -32.09
N VAL A 405 11.72 -10.03 -32.88
CA VAL A 405 11.48 -8.99 -33.88
C VAL A 405 11.81 -9.54 -35.26
N SER A 406 10.90 -9.37 -36.20
CA SER A 406 11.09 -9.67 -37.63
C SER A 406 10.77 -8.45 -38.49
N GLY A 407 11.52 -8.28 -39.59
CA GLY A 407 11.40 -7.10 -40.46
C GLY A 407 11.98 -5.81 -39.88
N GLY A 408 12.69 -5.86 -38.75
CA GLY A 408 13.33 -4.72 -38.12
C GLY A 408 14.37 -5.11 -37.08
N ASN A 409 15.13 -4.11 -36.59
CA ASN A 409 16.19 -4.29 -35.60
C ASN A 409 15.87 -3.51 -34.31
N VAL A 410 16.13 -4.10 -33.14
CA VAL A 410 16.00 -3.39 -31.86
C VAL A 410 17.15 -2.39 -31.71
N LEU A 411 16.83 -1.11 -31.56
CA LEU A 411 17.78 -0.01 -31.34
C LEU A 411 18.01 0.26 -29.85
N SER A 412 16.94 0.27 -29.06
CA SER A 412 17.03 0.51 -27.63
C SER A 412 15.93 -0.20 -26.85
N PHE A 413 16.23 -0.53 -25.60
CA PHE A 413 15.33 -1.17 -24.66
C PHE A 413 15.51 -0.50 -23.29
N HIS A 414 14.43 0.00 -22.72
CA HIS A 414 14.44 0.71 -21.44
C HIS A 414 13.32 0.17 -20.53
N GLU A 415 13.68 -0.15 -19.29
CA GLU A 415 12.72 -0.48 -18.24
C GLU A 415 12.15 0.83 -17.67
N ALA A 416 10.83 1.00 -17.79
CA ALA A 416 10.10 2.14 -17.25
C ALA A 416 9.62 1.87 -15.83
N SER A 417 9.11 0.66 -15.61
CA SER A 417 8.78 0.07 -14.32
C SER A 417 8.91 -1.46 -14.44
N LYS A 418 8.79 -2.18 -13.34
CA LYS A 418 8.77 -3.65 -13.38
C LYS A 418 7.61 -4.24 -14.19
N SER A 419 6.56 -3.48 -14.49
CA SER A 419 5.44 -3.91 -15.33
C SER A 419 5.45 -3.29 -16.74
N MET A 420 6.31 -2.31 -17.02
CA MET A 420 6.32 -1.56 -18.27
C MET A 420 7.71 -1.40 -18.86
N TYR A 421 7.85 -1.74 -20.15
CA TYR A 421 9.11 -1.66 -20.87
C TYR A 421 8.90 -0.96 -22.21
N ALA A 422 9.88 -0.17 -22.61
CA ALA A 422 9.83 0.58 -23.85
C ALA A 422 10.96 0.17 -24.80
N LEU A 423 10.57 -0.13 -26.04
CA LEU A 423 11.41 -0.67 -27.09
C LEU A 423 11.38 0.27 -28.30
N ARG A 424 12.56 0.57 -28.86
CA ARG A 424 12.70 1.26 -30.15
C ARG A 424 13.14 0.26 -31.20
N VAL A 425 12.34 0.10 -32.25
CA VAL A 425 12.60 -0.84 -33.36
C VAL A 425 12.78 -0.05 -34.65
N GLN A 426 13.89 -0.27 -35.33
CA GLN A 426 14.14 0.27 -36.66
C GLN A 426 13.55 -0.65 -37.73
N ALA A 427 12.65 -0.13 -38.56
CA ALA A 427 12.07 -0.84 -39.68
C ALA A 427 13.11 -1.02 -40.80
N VAL A 428 13.33 -2.29 -41.19
CA VAL A 428 14.16 -2.68 -42.34
C VAL A 428 13.25 -3.07 -43.50
N ASP A 429 12.21 -3.85 -43.21
CA ASP A 429 11.23 -4.32 -44.18
C ASP A 429 9.94 -3.48 -44.16
N LYS A 430 9.02 -3.81 -45.07
CA LYS A 430 7.68 -3.19 -45.15
C LYS A 430 6.74 -3.64 -44.03
N LEU A 431 6.98 -4.81 -43.45
CA LEU A 431 6.19 -5.36 -42.34
C LEU A 431 7.14 -5.66 -41.20
N VAL A 432 6.96 -4.95 -40.09
CA VAL A 432 7.67 -5.20 -38.83
C VAL A 432 6.73 -5.95 -37.91
N SER A 433 7.17 -7.09 -37.40
CA SER A 433 6.42 -7.87 -36.44
C SER A 433 7.21 -8.03 -35.15
N VAL A 434 6.56 -7.76 -34.02
CA VAL A 434 7.13 -7.84 -32.67
C VAL A 434 6.28 -8.75 -31.81
N GLN A 435 6.91 -9.67 -31.10
CA GLN A 435 6.26 -10.58 -30.16
C GLN A 435 7.16 -10.82 -28.94
N VAL A 436 6.56 -10.92 -27.76
CA VAL A 436 7.24 -11.40 -26.56
C VAL A 436 6.98 -12.90 -26.45
N ALA A 437 8.06 -13.68 -26.37
CA ALA A 437 7.97 -15.12 -26.28
C ALA A 437 7.32 -15.58 -24.96
N GLU A 438 6.80 -16.80 -24.95
CA GLU A 438 6.36 -17.43 -23.71
C GLU A 438 7.55 -17.63 -22.75
N ASN A 439 7.31 -17.52 -21.44
CA ASN A 439 8.31 -17.69 -20.39
C ASN A 439 9.48 -16.68 -20.46
N ALA A 440 9.25 -15.53 -21.12
CA ALA A 440 10.22 -14.47 -21.29
C ALA A 440 10.62 -13.76 -19.99
N ALA A 441 9.72 -13.75 -19.00
CA ALA A 441 9.90 -13.12 -17.70
C ALA A 441 9.19 -13.93 -16.61
N GLN A 442 9.50 -13.67 -15.34
CA GLN A 442 8.84 -14.31 -14.19
C GLN A 442 8.34 -13.26 -13.20
N ASP A 443 7.20 -13.50 -12.58
CA ASP A 443 6.69 -12.66 -11.50
C ASP A 443 7.48 -12.86 -10.19
N VAL A 444 6.99 -12.28 -9.09
CA VAL A 444 7.62 -12.46 -7.78
C VAL A 444 7.43 -13.87 -7.21
N ALA A 445 6.33 -14.55 -7.52
CA ALA A 445 6.00 -15.90 -7.04
C ALA A 445 6.71 -17.02 -7.82
N GLY A 446 7.26 -16.72 -9.00
CA GLY A 446 7.93 -17.66 -9.90
C GLY A 446 7.10 -18.09 -11.12
N ASN A 447 5.92 -17.49 -11.36
CA ASN A 447 5.11 -17.78 -12.53
C ASN A 447 5.73 -17.17 -13.79
N PRO A 448 5.93 -17.97 -14.86
CA PRO A 448 6.47 -17.45 -16.10
C PRO A 448 5.40 -16.74 -16.94
N SER A 449 5.79 -15.70 -17.67
CA SER A 449 4.87 -14.91 -18.51
C SER A 449 4.23 -15.73 -19.62
N LEU A 450 2.99 -15.40 -19.98
CA LEU A 450 2.37 -15.88 -21.21
C LEU A 450 3.01 -15.21 -22.44
N ALA A 451 2.84 -15.82 -23.62
CA ALA A 451 3.24 -15.17 -24.87
C ALA A 451 2.34 -13.95 -25.14
N SER A 452 2.91 -12.90 -25.72
CA SER A 452 2.09 -11.77 -26.19
C SER A 452 1.40 -12.09 -27.51
N ASP A 453 0.35 -11.34 -27.80
CA ASP A 453 -0.14 -11.20 -29.16
C ASP A 453 0.96 -10.63 -30.07
N ARG A 454 0.87 -10.93 -31.37
CA ARG A 454 1.83 -10.46 -32.36
C ARG A 454 1.48 -9.06 -32.81
N LEU A 455 2.33 -8.08 -32.50
CA LEU A 455 2.17 -6.72 -32.98
C LEU A 455 2.71 -6.61 -34.41
N GLU A 456 1.88 -6.12 -35.34
CA GLU A 456 2.27 -5.92 -36.73
C GLU A 456 2.15 -4.45 -37.13
N VAL A 457 3.26 -3.88 -37.61
CA VAL A 457 3.35 -2.49 -38.05
C VAL A 457 3.82 -2.44 -39.49
N ARG A 458 3.06 -1.75 -40.35
CA ARG A 458 3.40 -1.59 -41.77
C ARG A 458 4.23 -0.34 -41.98
N HIS A 459 5.48 -0.51 -42.36
CA HIS A 459 6.36 0.57 -42.78
C HIS A 459 6.19 0.82 -44.29
N TYR A 460 5.97 2.08 -44.69
CA TYR A 460 5.88 2.47 -46.09
C TYR A 460 6.86 3.60 -46.43
N SER A 461 7.37 3.60 -47.65
CA SER A 461 8.14 4.72 -48.17
C SER A 461 7.20 5.79 -48.70
N VAL A 462 7.50 7.06 -48.41
CA VAL A 462 6.70 8.19 -48.91
C VAL A 462 6.67 8.15 -50.45
N PRO A 463 5.47 8.10 -51.07
CA PRO A 463 5.37 8.10 -52.53
C PRO A 463 5.99 9.37 -53.12
N ALA A 464 6.85 9.21 -54.13
CA ALA A 464 7.49 10.34 -54.80
C ALA A 464 6.46 11.31 -55.39
N SER A 465 5.37 10.79 -55.95
CA SER A 465 4.26 11.59 -56.50
C SER A 465 3.67 12.56 -55.46
N SER A 466 3.40 12.10 -54.24
CA SER A 466 2.85 12.93 -53.16
C SER A 466 3.78 14.07 -52.76
N SER A 467 5.06 13.75 -52.59
CA SER A 467 6.08 14.75 -52.24
C SER A 467 6.26 15.77 -53.36
N SER A 468 6.33 15.32 -54.62
CA SER A 468 6.45 16.20 -55.78
C SER A 468 5.24 17.13 -55.93
N ILE A 469 4.01 16.62 -55.80
CA ILE A 469 2.79 17.44 -55.92
C ILE A 469 2.73 18.47 -54.79
N ALA A 470 3.07 18.10 -53.55
CA ALA A 470 3.13 19.04 -52.43
C ALA A 470 4.20 20.14 -52.65
N ALA A 471 5.39 19.77 -53.12
CA ALA A 471 6.45 20.73 -53.44
C ALA A 471 6.04 21.68 -54.58
N ILE A 472 5.48 21.16 -55.68
CA ILE A 472 4.98 21.96 -56.81
C ILE A 472 3.90 22.93 -56.33
N THR A 473 2.94 22.46 -55.52
CA THR A 473 1.85 23.29 -54.98
C THR A 473 2.41 24.45 -54.14
N THR A 474 3.44 24.17 -53.32
CA THR A 474 4.11 25.16 -52.49
C THR A 474 4.86 26.19 -53.34
N ILE A 475 5.63 25.75 -54.34
CA ILE A 475 6.39 26.63 -55.24
C ILE A 475 5.45 27.53 -56.04
N ILE A 476 4.38 26.97 -56.63
CA ILE A 476 3.39 27.74 -57.40
C ILE A 476 2.71 28.79 -56.50
N PHE A 477 2.36 28.42 -55.27
CA PHE A 477 1.74 29.35 -54.33
C PHE A 477 2.69 30.51 -53.99
N VAL A 478 3.97 30.21 -53.67
CA VAL A 478 4.98 31.24 -53.37
C VAL A 478 5.22 32.15 -54.57
N ALA A 479 5.39 31.58 -55.77
CA ALA A 479 5.58 32.37 -56.99
C ALA A 479 4.37 33.29 -57.26
N THR A 480 3.15 32.75 -57.09
CA THR A 480 1.92 33.53 -57.25
C THR A 480 1.82 34.65 -56.20
N ALA A 481 2.23 34.39 -54.95
CA ALA A 481 2.27 35.40 -53.90
C ALA A 481 3.24 36.54 -54.20
N VAL A 482 4.44 36.22 -54.71
CA VAL A 482 5.45 37.22 -55.11
C VAL A 482 4.94 38.09 -56.26
N VAL A 483 4.43 37.46 -57.33
CA VAL A 483 3.88 38.19 -58.49
C VAL A 483 2.70 39.05 -58.06
N ALA A 484 1.80 38.52 -57.23
CA ALA A 484 0.65 39.27 -56.70
C ALA A 484 1.09 40.49 -55.87
N THR A 485 2.12 40.34 -55.05
CA THR A 485 2.67 41.42 -54.23
C THR A 485 3.31 42.50 -55.09
N LEU A 486 4.16 42.12 -56.04
CA LEU A 486 4.78 43.05 -56.98
C LEU A 486 3.73 43.81 -57.78
N LEU A 487 2.73 43.11 -58.33
CA LEU A 487 1.65 43.74 -59.09
C LEU A 487 0.85 44.73 -58.22
N THR A 488 0.57 44.38 -56.96
CA THR A 488 -0.14 45.27 -56.01
C THR A 488 0.68 46.51 -55.67
N VAL A 489 2.00 46.35 -55.44
CA VAL A 489 2.90 47.47 -55.13
C VAL A 489 3.07 48.38 -56.35
N SER A 490 3.29 47.82 -57.54
CA SER A 490 3.43 48.59 -58.78
C SER A 490 2.14 49.34 -59.13
N THR A 491 0.98 48.70 -59.02
CA THR A 491 -0.31 49.35 -59.32
C THR A 491 -0.65 50.44 -58.31
N SER A 492 -0.43 50.20 -57.01
CA SER A 492 -0.65 51.22 -55.98
C SER A 492 0.30 52.41 -56.12
N SER A 493 1.56 52.17 -56.50
CA SER A 493 2.54 53.22 -56.80
C SER A 493 2.14 54.08 -58.01
N LEU A 494 1.69 53.46 -59.11
CA LEU A 494 1.21 54.16 -60.30
C LEU A 494 -0.06 54.99 -60.05
N LEU A 495 -0.94 54.52 -59.16
CA LEU A 495 -2.12 55.28 -58.72
C LEU A 495 -1.73 56.47 -57.82
N ALA A 496 -0.72 56.30 -56.96
CA ALA A 496 -0.24 57.35 -56.07
C ALA A 496 0.52 58.46 -56.82
N SER A 497 1.20 58.13 -57.92
CA SER A 497 1.91 59.10 -58.77
C SER A 497 0.99 59.89 -59.72
N GLY A 498 -0.29 59.50 -59.83
CA GLY A 498 -1.25 60.12 -60.75
C GLY A 498 -1.02 59.79 -62.23
N ALA A 499 -0.09 58.88 -62.53
CA ALA A 499 0.20 58.41 -63.89
C ALA A 499 -0.98 57.65 -64.53
N ILE A 500 -1.90 57.15 -63.70
CA ILE A 500 -3.16 56.55 -64.12
C ILE A 500 -4.29 57.35 -63.47
N PRO A 501 -5.30 57.85 -64.21
CA PRO A 501 -6.45 58.52 -63.61
C PRO A 501 -7.13 57.57 -62.62
N ARG A 502 -7.55 58.06 -61.44
CA ARG A 502 -8.28 57.26 -60.44
C ARG A 502 -9.38 56.47 -61.17
N PRO A 503 -9.23 55.15 -61.34
CA PRO A 503 -10.23 54.39 -62.07
C PRO A 503 -11.50 54.35 -61.23
N CYS A 504 -12.66 54.37 -61.87
CA CYS A 504 -13.87 53.84 -61.25
C CYS A 504 -13.63 52.35 -60.98
N SER A 505 -13.07 52.00 -59.81
CA SER A 505 -13.06 50.70 -59.10
C SER A 505 -12.89 49.36 -59.86
N TYR A 506 -12.68 49.31 -61.18
CA TYR A 506 -13.08 48.13 -61.96
C TYR A 506 -12.10 47.70 -63.07
N MET A 507 -10.84 48.14 -63.04
CA MET A 507 -9.88 47.82 -64.11
C MET A 507 -8.67 46.96 -63.71
N ILE A 508 -8.60 46.43 -62.49
CA ILE A 508 -7.47 45.57 -62.10
C ILE A 508 -8.05 44.33 -61.40
N SER A 509 -7.76 43.14 -61.94
CA SER A 509 -7.95 41.88 -61.22
C SER A 509 -7.17 41.98 -59.92
N GLU A 510 -7.84 42.02 -58.76
CA GLU A 510 -7.15 42.18 -57.48
C GLU A 510 -6.31 40.91 -57.19
N PRO A 511 -4.98 40.98 -57.26
CA PRO A 511 -4.14 39.78 -57.18
C PRO A 511 -4.13 39.19 -55.76
N SER A 512 -4.36 40.02 -54.73
CA SER A 512 -4.56 39.59 -53.33
C SER A 512 -5.79 38.70 -53.15
N ARG A 513 -6.85 38.90 -53.94
CA ARG A 513 -8.08 38.11 -53.90
C ARG A 513 -7.87 36.69 -54.45
N ASN A 514 -7.12 36.58 -55.54
CA ASN A 514 -6.79 35.28 -56.13
C ASN A 514 -5.90 34.48 -55.17
N LEU A 515 -4.93 35.16 -54.54
CA LEU A 515 -4.05 34.54 -53.55
C LEU A 515 -4.82 34.02 -52.33
N LEU A 516 -5.76 34.80 -51.80
CA LEU A 516 -6.63 34.38 -50.68
C LEU A 516 -7.44 33.13 -51.03
N ARG A 517 -8.03 33.07 -52.24
CA ARG A 517 -8.80 31.89 -52.67
C ARG A 517 -7.93 30.65 -52.78
N MET A 518 -6.75 30.78 -53.39
CA MET A 518 -5.81 29.67 -53.51
C MET A 518 -5.41 29.16 -52.13
N ALA A 519 -5.07 30.06 -51.19
CA ALA A 519 -4.74 29.71 -49.82
C ALA A 519 -5.88 28.95 -49.13
N CYS A 520 -7.13 29.43 -49.24
CA CYS A 520 -8.28 28.75 -48.64
C CYS A 520 -8.52 27.34 -49.23
N HIS A 521 -8.34 27.15 -50.54
CA HIS A 521 -8.49 25.82 -51.14
C HIS A 521 -7.39 24.86 -50.67
N ILE A 522 -6.14 25.33 -50.61
CA ILE A 522 -5.01 24.55 -50.08
C ILE A 522 -5.28 24.15 -48.62
N GLN A 523 -5.79 25.07 -47.80
CA GLN A 523 -6.15 24.80 -46.40
C GLN A 523 -7.23 23.71 -46.27
N ILE A 524 -8.22 23.65 -47.18
CA ILE A 524 -9.24 22.57 -47.16
C ILE A 524 -8.59 21.21 -47.40
N PHE A 525 -7.68 21.11 -48.38
CA PHE A 525 -6.95 19.86 -48.64
C PHE A 525 -6.02 19.50 -47.49
N ALA A 526 -5.32 20.46 -46.89
CA ALA A 526 -4.52 20.22 -45.69
C ALA A 526 -5.40 19.68 -44.55
N LEU A 527 -6.54 20.33 -44.28
CA LEU A 527 -7.50 19.94 -43.23
C LEU A 527 -8.08 18.54 -43.41
N SER A 528 -8.13 18.03 -44.64
CA SER A 528 -8.64 16.68 -44.91
C SER A 528 -7.80 15.57 -44.25
N ARG A 529 -6.54 15.85 -43.90
CA ARG A 529 -5.65 14.94 -43.14
C ARG A 529 -6.24 14.51 -41.79
N TRP A 530 -7.07 15.36 -41.17
CA TRP A 530 -7.69 15.09 -39.87
C TRP A 530 -9.07 14.44 -39.96
N LEU A 531 -9.51 14.03 -41.16
CA LEU A 531 -10.72 13.23 -41.31
C LEU A 531 -10.56 11.86 -40.66
N SER A 532 -11.63 11.35 -40.05
CA SER A 532 -11.65 10.04 -39.39
C SER A 532 -11.63 8.85 -40.36
N VAL A 533 -11.63 9.11 -41.67
CA VAL A 533 -11.70 8.08 -42.72
C VAL A 533 -10.30 7.65 -43.14
N ASN A 534 -10.14 6.38 -43.50
CA ASN A 534 -8.89 5.85 -44.04
C ASN A 534 -8.56 6.50 -45.40
N LEU A 535 -7.55 7.35 -45.43
CA LEU A 535 -7.05 7.98 -46.64
C LEU A 535 -6.00 7.08 -47.33
N PRO A 536 -5.94 7.06 -48.68
CA PRO A 536 -4.81 6.49 -49.41
C PRO A 536 -3.49 7.13 -48.97
N ILE A 537 -2.40 6.35 -48.97
CA ILE A 537 -1.08 6.80 -48.52
C ILE A 537 -0.62 8.02 -49.34
N GLU A 538 -0.87 7.99 -50.64
CA GLU A 538 -0.49 9.04 -51.57
C GLU A 538 -1.17 10.36 -51.23
N TYR A 539 -2.47 10.32 -50.94
CA TYR A 539 -3.23 11.50 -50.58
C TYR A 539 -2.87 11.99 -49.17
N TYR A 540 -2.64 11.07 -48.24
CA TYR A 540 -2.26 11.38 -46.86
C TYR A 540 -0.93 12.14 -46.78
N GLU A 541 0.10 11.66 -47.51
CA GLU A 541 1.41 12.32 -47.56
C GLU A 541 1.36 13.64 -48.37
N PHE A 542 0.51 13.74 -49.40
CA PHE A 542 0.27 15.01 -50.09
C PHE A 542 -0.34 16.06 -49.14
N ALA A 543 -1.41 15.70 -48.42
CA ALA A 543 -2.07 16.57 -47.45
C ALA A 543 -1.12 16.98 -46.31
N LYS A 544 -0.25 16.06 -45.86
CA LYS A 544 0.85 16.35 -44.92
C LYS A 544 1.85 17.37 -45.49
N GLY A 545 2.21 17.24 -46.76
CA GLY A 545 3.17 18.13 -47.41
C GLY A 545 2.70 19.59 -47.61
N ILE A 546 1.39 19.84 -47.60
CA ILE A 546 0.79 21.18 -47.72
C ILE A 546 0.28 21.75 -46.38
N GLU A 547 0.65 21.10 -45.27
CA GLU A 547 0.24 21.49 -43.91
C GLU A 547 0.76 22.89 -43.51
N TRP A 548 1.81 23.39 -44.15
CA TRP A 548 2.33 24.76 -43.94
C TRP A 548 1.27 25.85 -44.15
N SER A 549 0.20 25.56 -44.90
CA SER A 549 -0.94 26.47 -45.11
C SER A 549 -1.78 26.69 -43.84
N ILE A 550 -1.59 25.85 -42.83
CA ILE A 550 -2.18 25.96 -41.51
C ILE A 550 -1.04 26.39 -40.56
N PRO A 551 -1.20 27.48 -39.77
CA PRO A 551 -0.16 27.99 -38.88
C PRO A 551 0.00 27.09 -37.64
N TYR A 552 0.46 25.87 -37.87
CA TYR A 552 0.69 24.81 -36.91
C TYR A 552 2.11 24.26 -37.10
N MET A 553 3.11 25.11 -36.86
CA MET A 553 4.52 24.72 -36.96
C MET A 553 5.05 24.26 -35.59
N ARG A 554 6.06 23.39 -35.56
CA ARG A 554 6.77 23.06 -34.32
C ARG A 554 7.39 24.32 -33.73
N LEU A 555 7.36 24.43 -32.41
CA LEU A 555 8.02 25.55 -31.73
C LEU A 555 9.54 25.31 -31.73
N PRO A 556 10.38 26.35 -31.83
CA PRO A 556 11.84 26.22 -31.90
C PRO A 556 12.49 25.43 -30.76
N TRP A 557 11.80 25.30 -29.62
CA TRP A 557 12.24 24.58 -28.43
C TRP A 557 11.62 23.17 -28.30
N GLU A 558 10.91 22.68 -29.31
CA GLU A 558 10.39 21.30 -29.35
C GLU A 558 11.36 20.37 -30.09
N GLY A 559 11.80 19.29 -29.45
CA GLY A 559 12.76 18.34 -30.01
C GLY A 559 12.23 17.49 -31.19
N PRO A 560 13.12 16.73 -31.89
CA PRO A 560 12.80 16.02 -33.14
C PRO A 560 11.68 14.97 -33.06
N GLY A 561 11.39 14.43 -31.87
CA GLY A 561 10.41 13.36 -31.65
C GLY A 561 8.95 13.79 -31.48
N ALA A 562 8.61 15.06 -31.65
CA ALA A 562 7.28 15.61 -31.37
C ALA A 562 6.38 15.74 -32.63
N ASP A 563 6.12 14.62 -33.33
CA ASP A 563 5.07 14.53 -34.36
C ASP A 563 3.86 13.73 -33.87
N PRO A 564 2.71 14.38 -33.58
CA PRO A 564 1.54 13.67 -33.08
C PRO A 564 0.30 14.03 -33.89
N PHE A 565 -0.08 13.18 -34.85
CA PHE A 565 -1.47 12.78 -35.14
C PHE A 565 -1.50 11.88 -36.39
N LEU A 566 -1.58 10.57 -36.16
CA LEU A 566 -2.31 9.62 -37.01
C LEU A 566 -3.32 8.96 -36.09
N GLY A 567 -4.57 8.84 -36.57
CA GLY A 567 -5.69 8.31 -35.78
C GLY A 567 -5.43 6.92 -35.23
N TYR A 568 -6.06 6.66 -34.09
CA TYR A 568 -6.02 5.47 -33.25
C TYR A 568 -4.73 5.28 -32.43
N SER A 569 -4.89 5.44 -31.11
CA SER A 569 -3.96 5.06 -30.05
C SER A 569 -2.73 5.99 -29.81
N THR A 570 -2.98 7.25 -29.44
CA THR A 570 -1.94 8.20 -28.99
C THR A 570 -1.45 7.98 -27.54
N MET A 571 -1.49 6.74 -27.03
CA MET A 571 -0.97 6.42 -25.69
C MET A 571 0.58 6.27 -25.60
N PRO A 572 1.35 5.79 -26.60
CA PRO A 572 2.75 5.39 -26.34
C PRO A 572 3.84 6.48 -26.51
N ALA A 573 3.70 7.43 -27.44
CA ALA A 573 4.85 8.25 -27.88
C ALA A 573 5.26 9.36 -26.88
N ILE A 574 4.29 9.98 -26.21
CA ILE A 574 4.54 11.03 -25.21
C ILE A 574 4.92 10.41 -23.86
N ALA A 575 4.33 9.23 -23.54
CA ALA A 575 4.68 8.43 -22.36
C ALA A 575 6.18 8.11 -22.37
N PHE A 576 6.72 7.84 -23.55
CA PHE A 576 8.13 7.53 -23.77
C PHE A 576 9.06 8.74 -23.55
N SER A 577 8.69 9.95 -24.00
CA SER A 577 9.51 11.14 -23.74
C SER A 577 9.59 11.51 -22.27
N GLU A 578 8.49 11.41 -21.52
CA GLU A 578 8.47 11.69 -20.07
C GLU A 578 9.16 10.58 -19.25
N LEU A 579 9.11 9.33 -19.71
CA LEU A 579 9.85 8.20 -19.12
C LEU A 579 11.36 8.31 -19.32
N LEU A 580 11.80 8.68 -20.52
CA LEU A 580 13.22 8.91 -20.80
C LEU A 580 13.76 10.11 -20.02
N ASP A 581 13.00 11.20 -19.90
CA ASP A 581 13.40 12.40 -19.15
C ASP A 581 13.54 12.10 -17.64
N ARG A 582 12.63 11.28 -17.08
CA ARG A 582 12.74 10.79 -15.69
C ARG A 582 13.94 9.86 -15.47
N SER A 583 14.28 9.01 -16.44
CA SER A 583 15.47 8.15 -16.34
C SER A 583 16.78 8.94 -16.43
N ALA A 584 16.80 10.04 -17.20
CA ALA A 584 17.96 10.91 -17.36
C ALA A 584 18.25 11.73 -16.09
N VAL A 585 17.21 12.11 -15.33
CA VAL A 585 17.36 12.83 -14.05
C VAL A 585 17.95 11.93 -12.95
N GLY A 586 17.78 10.61 -13.03
CA GLY A 586 18.40 9.64 -12.10
C GLY A 586 19.88 9.32 -12.37
N ALA A 587 20.40 9.70 -13.55
CA ALA A 587 21.79 9.42 -13.96
C ALA A 587 22.72 10.64 -13.90
N ALA A 588 22.20 11.83 -13.57
CA ALA A 588 23.00 13.04 -13.45
C ALA A 588 23.60 13.15 -12.03
N ASN A 589 24.70 12.44 -11.80
CA ASN A 589 25.67 12.88 -10.80
C ASN A 589 26.11 14.30 -11.20
N ILE A 590 25.80 15.28 -10.36
CA ILE A 590 26.20 16.67 -10.55
C ILE A 590 27.72 16.76 -10.41
N SER A 591 28.43 16.60 -11.52
CA SER A 591 29.83 17.00 -11.65
C SER A 591 29.88 18.39 -12.28
N TYR A 592 30.14 19.41 -11.49
CA TYR A 592 30.55 20.73 -11.99
C TYR A 592 31.91 20.60 -12.73
N PRO A 593 32.12 21.29 -13.87
CA PRO A 593 33.40 21.24 -14.56
C PRO A 593 34.44 22.04 -13.77
N ARG A 594 35.46 21.35 -13.25
CA ARG A 594 36.66 21.94 -12.63
C ARG A 594 37.62 22.40 -13.73
N ALA A 595 37.87 23.70 -13.80
CA ALA A 595 38.95 24.28 -14.59
C ALA A 595 40.32 23.90 -14.01
N GLN A 596 41.28 23.61 -14.89
CA GLN A 596 42.66 23.21 -14.60
C GLN A 596 43.50 24.40 -14.05
N GLY A 597 44.42 24.13 -13.11
CA GLY A 597 45.52 25.05 -12.78
C GLY A 597 46.23 24.85 -11.42
N GLN A 598 47.29 24.04 -11.42
CA GLN A 598 48.50 24.04 -10.55
C GLN A 598 48.49 23.55 -9.07
N PRO A 599 49.64 23.00 -8.58
CA PRO A 599 49.71 22.09 -7.42
C PRO A 599 50.51 22.63 -6.21
N VAL A 600 50.13 22.27 -4.97
CA VAL A 600 51.05 22.22 -3.79
C VAL A 600 50.55 21.17 -2.76
N MET A 601 51.51 20.45 -2.17
CA MET A 601 51.46 19.35 -1.17
C MET A 601 51.09 19.79 0.28
N PRO A 602 50.93 18.85 1.26
CA PRO A 602 50.03 18.96 2.41
C PRO A 602 50.72 19.27 3.75
N THR A 603 49.94 19.76 4.73
CA THR A 603 50.27 19.80 6.16
C THR A 603 48.97 19.69 6.96
N GLN A 604 48.73 18.57 7.65
CA GLN A 604 49.00 18.30 9.08
C GLN A 604 48.03 18.95 10.08
N ILE A 605 47.41 18.05 10.86
CA ILE A 605 46.57 18.23 12.07
C ILE A 605 47.34 18.99 13.16
N PRO A 606 46.68 19.81 14.01
CA PRO A 606 46.41 19.41 15.42
C PRO A 606 45.04 19.92 15.94
N SER A 607 44.24 19.07 16.60
CA SER A 607 44.12 18.89 18.07
C SER A 607 43.24 19.94 18.78
N ASP A 608 42.09 19.48 19.27
CA ASP A 608 41.28 20.02 20.39
C ASP A 608 42.15 20.27 21.66
N PRO A 609 41.76 21.04 22.71
CA PRO A 609 40.42 21.02 23.34
C PRO A 609 39.93 22.32 24.04
N VAL A 610 38.73 22.29 24.63
CA VAL A 610 38.40 22.61 26.05
C VAL A 610 36.91 23.02 26.19
N LEU A 611 36.18 22.24 26.99
CA LEU A 611 34.91 22.56 27.64
C LEU A 611 35.20 23.17 29.03
N PRO A 612 34.34 24.05 29.55
CA PRO A 612 33.77 23.73 30.86
C PRO A 612 32.25 23.95 30.97
N THR A 613 31.68 23.02 31.72
CA THR A 613 30.36 22.88 32.34
C THR A 613 29.83 24.16 32.99
N GLU A 614 28.51 24.42 32.93
CA GLU A 614 27.64 24.80 34.07
C GLU A 614 26.13 24.66 33.72
N LEU A 615 25.36 24.15 34.68
CA LEU A 615 23.89 24.14 34.88
C LEU A 615 23.71 24.51 36.37
N PRO A 616 22.53 24.95 36.91
CA PRO A 616 21.17 24.95 36.36
C PRO A 616 20.34 26.24 36.67
N GLY A 617 19.07 26.33 36.24
CA GLY A 617 18.14 27.32 36.80
C GLY A 617 16.86 27.58 35.99
N ASP A 618 15.75 27.15 36.58
CA ASP A 618 14.33 27.29 36.24
C ASP A 618 13.86 28.69 35.75
N GLY A 619 12.77 28.73 34.95
CA GLY A 619 12.03 29.97 34.69
C GLY A 619 11.56 30.21 33.25
N SER A 620 10.35 29.76 32.93
CA SER A 620 9.56 30.14 31.73
C SER A 620 9.59 31.65 31.42
N PRO A 621 9.62 32.06 30.14
CA PRO A 621 8.49 32.91 29.68
C PRO A 621 8.08 32.78 28.20
N ILE A 622 6.75 32.80 28.01
CA ILE A 622 5.99 33.61 27.03
C ILE A 622 6.19 33.31 25.52
N MET A 623 5.15 32.69 24.93
CA MET A 623 4.91 32.63 23.49
C MET A 623 4.54 34.02 22.92
N PRO A 624 5.10 34.43 21.76
CA PRO A 624 4.41 35.34 20.87
C PRO A 624 3.57 34.56 19.85
N MET A 625 2.30 34.91 19.83
CA MET A 625 1.32 34.50 18.83
C MET A 625 1.74 35.00 17.44
N GLN A 626 1.99 34.08 16.50
CA GLN A 626 2.06 34.37 15.07
C GLN A 626 1.14 33.43 14.27
N THR A 627 0.32 34.04 13.43
CA THR A 627 -0.65 33.47 12.50
C THR A 627 0.00 32.73 11.33
N PRO A 628 -0.74 31.87 10.61
CA PRO A 628 -0.21 30.69 9.93
C PRO A 628 0.31 31.00 8.52
N GLY A 629 1.51 30.50 8.20
CA GLY A 629 2.07 30.50 6.86
C GLY A 629 3.05 29.33 6.67
N ASP A 630 2.72 28.46 5.72
CA ASP A 630 3.53 27.38 5.14
C ASP A 630 4.29 26.44 6.09
N ALA A 631 3.57 25.42 6.55
CA ALA A 631 4.20 24.17 6.97
C ALA A 631 4.66 23.40 5.73
N THR A 632 5.96 23.44 5.44
CA THR A 632 6.62 22.31 4.79
C THR A 632 6.42 21.07 5.68
N PRO A 633 5.91 19.93 5.17
CA PRO A 633 5.80 18.74 5.99
C PRO A 633 7.21 18.28 6.34
N VAL A 634 7.57 18.41 7.61
CA VAL A 634 8.70 17.68 8.19
C VAL A 634 8.34 16.21 8.02
N MET A 635 9.08 15.53 7.13
CA MET A 635 8.99 14.09 6.93
C MET A 635 9.16 13.40 8.30
N PRO A 636 8.25 12.51 8.71
CA PRO A 636 8.50 11.72 9.89
C PRO A 636 9.75 10.88 9.64
N MET A 637 10.67 10.95 10.60
CA MET A 637 11.87 10.12 10.74
C MET A 637 11.61 8.71 10.19
N GLN A 638 12.19 8.39 9.03
CA GLN A 638 12.10 7.05 8.45
C GLN A 638 12.74 6.07 9.44
N ILE A 639 11.92 5.19 10.00
CA ILE A 639 12.39 3.93 10.58
C ILE A 639 13.23 3.25 9.48
N PRO A 640 14.43 2.72 9.78
CA PRO A 640 15.17 1.94 8.79
C PRO A 640 14.33 0.72 8.39
N LEU A 641 13.67 0.79 7.23
CA LEU A 641 12.81 -0.27 6.68
C LEU A 641 13.62 -1.34 5.93
N ASP A 642 14.95 -1.21 5.89
CA ASP A 642 15.82 -2.14 5.18
C ASP A 642 15.78 -3.55 5.80
N GLY A 643 15.50 -4.55 4.98
CA GLY A 643 15.43 -5.96 5.37
C GLY A 643 14.13 -6.40 6.06
N THR A 644 13.21 -5.47 6.30
CA THR A 644 11.92 -5.76 6.95
C THR A 644 10.94 -6.40 5.94
N PRO A 645 10.09 -7.38 6.38
CA PRO A 645 9.15 -8.07 5.49
C PRO A 645 7.95 -7.19 5.12
N LEU A 646 7.32 -7.50 3.98
CA LEU A 646 6.12 -6.80 3.53
C LEU A 646 4.87 -7.19 4.33
N THR A 647 4.05 -6.19 4.62
CA THR A 647 2.70 -6.35 5.18
C THR A 647 1.71 -6.80 4.10
N ALA A 648 0.56 -7.35 4.51
CA ALA A 648 -0.48 -7.79 3.58
C ALA A 648 -1.00 -6.64 2.68
N MET A 649 -1.06 -5.41 3.19
CA MET A 649 -1.47 -4.24 2.40
C MET A 649 -0.41 -3.84 1.38
N GLU A 650 0.87 -3.97 1.71
CA GLU A 650 1.97 -3.73 0.77
C GLU A 650 2.00 -4.78 -0.34
N TYR A 651 1.79 -6.07 -0.04
CA TYR A 651 1.66 -7.10 -1.07
C TYR A 651 0.54 -6.77 -2.07
N ARG A 652 -0.64 -6.38 -1.59
CA ARG A 652 -1.75 -5.96 -2.47
C ARG A 652 -1.39 -4.76 -3.33
N SER A 653 -0.73 -3.75 -2.73
CA SER A 653 -0.38 -2.52 -3.45
C SER A 653 0.70 -2.73 -4.50
N PHE A 654 1.67 -3.62 -4.26
CA PHE A 654 2.80 -3.79 -5.17
C PHE A 654 2.57 -4.86 -6.23
N PHE A 655 1.90 -5.96 -5.89
CA PHE A 655 1.82 -7.13 -6.77
C PHE A 655 0.42 -7.42 -7.32
N GLU A 656 -0.66 -7.29 -6.53
CA GLU A 656 -2.03 -7.58 -7.03
C GLU A 656 -2.71 -6.39 -7.73
N ASN A 657 -2.48 -5.16 -7.25
CA ASN A 657 -3.18 -3.97 -7.75
C ASN A 657 -2.22 -2.80 -8.04
N PRO A 658 -1.24 -2.98 -8.96
CA PRO A 658 -0.27 -1.95 -9.32
C PRO A 658 -0.91 -0.72 -10.00
N ASP A 659 -2.18 -0.82 -10.42
CA ASP A 659 -2.93 0.20 -11.17
C ASP A 659 -3.16 1.52 -10.39
N MET A 660 -2.85 1.60 -9.09
CA MET A 660 -3.16 2.79 -8.28
C MET A 660 -2.11 3.93 -8.25
N LYS A 661 -0.86 3.78 -8.71
CA LYS A 661 0.15 4.88 -8.75
C LYS A 661 1.40 4.39 -9.49
N PRO A 662 1.55 4.58 -10.82
CA PRO A 662 1.56 5.89 -11.49
C PRO A 662 0.82 5.90 -12.84
N GLU A 663 0.11 4.83 -13.22
CA GLU A 663 -0.45 4.67 -14.57
C GLU A 663 -1.59 5.64 -14.85
N ALA A 664 -2.49 5.85 -13.88
CA ALA A 664 -3.51 6.88 -13.98
C ALA A 664 -2.90 8.29 -14.00
N GLN A 665 -1.81 8.56 -13.27
CA GLN A 665 -1.14 9.86 -13.31
C GLN A 665 -0.35 10.08 -14.60
N ILE A 666 0.26 9.05 -15.17
CA ILE A 666 0.97 9.10 -16.45
C ILE A 666 -0.07 9.25 -17.56
N ILE A 667 -1.13 8.45 -17.61
CA ILE A 667 -2.22 8.53 -18.58
C ILE A 667 -3.01 9.85 -18.46
N MET A 668 -3.31 10.30 -17.23
CA MET A 668 -3.97 11.59 -17.00
C MET A 668 -3.03 12.75 -17.34
N LYS A 669 -1.76 12.77 -16.91
CA LYS A 669 -0.80 13.82 -17.33
C LYS A 669 -0.57 13.83 -18.83
N LEU A 670 -0.55 12.67 -19.50
CA LEU A 670 -0.42 12.55 -20.95
C LEU A 670 -1.61 13.18 -21.68
N GLN A 671 -2.82 12.93 -21.20
CA GLN A 671 -4.04 13.60 -21.69
C GLN A 671 -4.10 15.08 -21.28
N ASP A 672 -3.48 15.46 -20.14
CA ASP A 672 -3.45 16.83 -19.63
C ASP A 672 -2.42 17.71 -20.39
N LEU A 673 -1.30 17.15 -20.83
CA LEU A 673 -0.24 17.86 -21.53
C LEU A 673 -0.54 18.09 -23.02
N ASP A 674 -1.30 17.19 -23.64
CA ASP A 674 -1.51 17.22 -25.10
C ASP A 674 -2.38 18.40 -25.56
N GLY A 675 -3.61 18.52 -25.06
CA GLY A 675 -4.57 19.51 -25.57
C GLY A 675 -4.09 20.96 -25.44
N TRP A 676 -3.48 21.33 -24.32
CA TRP A 676 -2.95 22.67 -24.08
C TRP A 676 -1.67 22.96 -24.84
N LYS A 677 -0.80 21.98 -25.05
CA LYS A 677 0.40 22.16 -25.87
C LYS A 677 0.04 22.42 -27.32
N TYR A 678 -0.91 21.67 -27.89
CA TYR A 678 -1.40 21.91 -29.25
C TYR A 678 -2.15 23.24 -29.37
N PHE A 679 -2.98 23.56 -28.38
CA PHE A 679 -3.64 24.86 -28.30
C PHE A 679 -2.62 26.00 -28.26
N GLY A 680 -1.63 25.89 -27.39
CA GLY A 680 -0.55 26.86 -27.24
C GLY A 680 0.26 27.04 -28.51
N ARG A 681 0.60 25.96 -29.22
CA ARG A 681 1.29 25.99 -30.52
C ARG A 681 0.49 26.75 -31.58
N ASN A 682 -0.79 26.40 -31.74
CA ASN A 682 -1.68 27.07 -32.70
C ASN A 682 -1.86 28.55 -32.38
N MET A 683 -2.13 28.88 -31.11
CA MET A 683 -2.33 30.26 -30.67
C MET A 683 -1.05 31.10 -30.72
N PHE A 684 0.11 30.50 -30.46
CA PHE A 684 1.41 31.14 -30.57
C PHE A 684 1.68 31.57 -32.01
N TRP A 685 1.57 30.65 -32.98
CA TRP A 685 1.80 30.98 -34.39
C TRP A 685 0.74 31.91 -34.95
N LEU A 686 -0.51 31.78 -34.51
CA LEU A 686 -1.56 32.74 -34.84
C LEU A 686 -1.23 34.14 -34.32
N GLY A 687 -0.68 34.26 -33.11
CA GLY A 687 -0.22 35.52 -32.53
C GLY A 687 1.01 36.09 -33.24
N VAL A 688 2.03 35.28 -33.52
CA VAL A 688 3.26 35.70 -34.18
C VAL A 688 3.01 36.10 -35.63
N ILE A 689 2.37 35.24 -36.41
CA ILE A 689 2.14 35.48 -37.84
C ILE A 689 0.99 36.47 -38.03
N GLY A 690 -0.16 36.22 -37.40
CA GLY A 690 -1.34 37.09 -37.53
C GLY A 690 -1.11 38.46 -36.89
N GLY A 691 -0.62 38.49 -35.65
CA GLY A 691 -0.30 39.75 -34.95
C GLY A 691 0.87 40.50 -35.59
N GLY A 692 1.89 39.79 -36.08
CA GLY A 692 3.01 40.39 -36.82
C GLY A 692 2.57 41.06 -38.12
N LEU A 693 1.69 40.41 -38.90
CA LEU A 693 1.13 41.01 -40.13
C LEU A 693 0.25 42.23 -39.83
N ILE A 694 -0.54 42.19 -38.76
CA ILE A 694 -1.35 43.34 -38.31
C ILE A 694 -0.44 44.48 -37.84
N LEU A 695 0.61 44.20 -37.08
CA LEU A 695 1.56 45.21 -36.61
C LEU A 695 2.33 45.84 -37.78
N LEU A 696 2.79 45.04 -38.74
CA LEU A 696 3.42 45.52 -39.96
C LEU A 696 2.48 46.44 -40.75
N HIS A 697 1.20 46.09 -40.80
CA HIS A 697 0.17 46.91 -41.43
C HIS A 697 -0.06 48.24 -40.69
N LEU A 698 -0.11 48.21 -39.36
CA LEU A 698 -0.22 49.42 -38.55
C LEU A 698 1.00 50.33 -38.69
N LEU A 699 2.21 49.76 -38.72
CA LEU A 699 3.46 50.50 -38.92
C LEU A 699 3.55 51.10 -40.32
N THR A 700 3.10 50.40 -41.36
CA THR A 700 3.04 50.95 -42.72
C THR A 700 2.01 52.07 -42.83
N LEU A 701 0.82 51.92 -42.22
CA LEU A 701 -0.15 53.02 -42.13
C LEU A 701 0.40 54.23 -41.36
N LEU A 702 1.10 54.00 -40.25
CA LEU A 702 1.75 55.05 -39.46
C LEU A 702 2.85 55.75 -40.27
N TYR A 703 3.69 54.98 -40.98
CA TYR A 703 4.71 55.50 -41.88
C TYR A 703 4.11 56.40 -42.97
N PHE A 704 3.05 55.95 -43.65
CA PHE A 704 2.37 56.77 -44.65
C PHE A 704 1.73 58.02 -44.03
N LYS A 705 1.11 57.91 -42.85
CA LYS A 705 0.53 59.04 -42.12
C LYS A 705 1.61 60.07 -41.73
N LEU A 706 2.78 59.64 -41.32
CA LEU A 706 3.90 60.51 -40.96
C LEU A 706 4.57 61.13 -42.19
N ARG A 707 4.80 60.36 -43.26
CA ARG A 707 5.47 60.82 -44.49
C ARG A 707 4.65 61.85 -45.28
N TYR A 708 3.31 61.80 -45.20
CA TYR A 708 2.42 62.69 -45.94
C TYR A 708 1.72 63.76 -45.09
N ARG A 709 2.13 63.91 -43.82
CA ARG A 709 1.55 64.84 -42.84
C ARG A 709 1.59 66.33 -43.24
N GLY A 710 2.44 66.72 -44.20
CA GLY A 710 2.66 68.12 -44.61
C GLY A 710 1.99 68.56 -45.92
N ARG A 711 1.16 67.74 -46.58
CA ARG A 711 0.42 68.12 -47.81
C ARG A 711 -1.07 68.31 -47.50
N GLU A 712 -1.41 69.39 -46.81
CA GLU A 712 -2.80 69.83 -46.66
C GLU A 712 -3.28 70.50 -47.95
N GLY A 713 -3.98 69.73 -48.79
CA GLY A 713 -4.59 70.28 -50.01
C GLY A 713 -5.34 69.22 -50.81
N ARG A 714 -6.66 69.11 -50.56
CA ARG A 714 -7.69 68.66 -51.51
C ARG A 714 -7.43 67.35 -52.31
N HIS A 715 -7.01 66.27 -51.67
CA HIS A 715 -7.46 64.94 -52.10
C HIS A 715 -7.70 64.08 -50.87
N GLY A 716 -8.98 63.76 -50.62
CA GLY A 716 -9.38 62.85 -49.55
C GLY A 716 -8.53 61.59 -49.59
N HIS A 717 -7.96 61.24 -48.44
CA HIS A 717 -7.15 60.07 -48.16
C HIS A 717 -7.98 58.76 -48.22
N GLY A 718 -8.89 58.65 -49.20
CA GLY A 718 -9.78 57.50 -49.40
C GLY A 718 -9.10 56.28 -50.02
N ALA A 719 -7.80 56.35 -50.36
CA ALA A 719 -7.03 55.24 -50.92
C ALA A 719 -6.24 54.43 -49.88
N LEU A 720 -6.19 54.87 -48.62
CA LEU A 720 -5.50 54.19 -47.53
C LEU A 720 -6.45 53.53 -46.51
N VAL A 721 -7.70 53.28 -46.92
CA VAL A 721 -8.62 52.44 -46.14
C VAL A 721 -8.35 50.98 -46.54
N LEU A 722 -7.36 50.36 -45.89
CA LEU A 722 -7.06 48.92 -46.00
C LEU A 722 -7.48 48.14 -44.73
N PRO A 723 -8.78 48.03 -44.38
CA PRO A 723 -9.26 46.97 -43.48
C PRO A 723 -9.41 45.62 -44.19
N ARG A 724 -8.96 45.52 -45.46
CA ARG A 724 -8.97 44.28 -46.24
C ARG A 724 -8.01 43.22 -45.69
N LEU A 725 -6.86 43.65 -45.15
CA LEU A 725 -5.85 42.73 -44.59
C LEU A 725 -6.36 42.04 -43.33
N GLU A 726 -7.00 42.78 -42.42
CA GLU A 726 -7.51 42.25 -41.15
C GLU A 726 -8.59 41.16 -41.37
N ILE A 727 -9.51 41.40 -42.30
CA ILE A 727 -10.55 40.42 -42.67
C ILE A 727 -9.91 39.18 -43.33
N MET A 728 -8.91 39.39 -44.19
CA MET A 728 -8.18 38.29 -44.84
C MET A 728 -7.40 37.43 -43.82
N VAL A 729 -6.72 38.07 -42.87
CA VAL A 729 -6.01 37.39 -41.77
C VAL A 729 -7.01 36.64 -40.87
N ALA A 730 -8.17 37.22 -40.58
CA ALA A 730 -9.23 36.55 -39.81
C ALA A 730 -9.79 35.31 -40.51
N VAL A 731 -9.99 35.35 -41.84
CA VAL A 731 -10.45 34.20 -42.64
C VAL A 731 -9.37 33.10 -42.71
N LEU A 732 -8.10 33.47 -42.91
CA LEU A 732 -6.99 32.52 -42.94
C LEU A 732 -6.68 31.91 -41.56
N ALA A 733 -7.06 32.60 -40.47
CA ALA A 733 -6.95 32.14 -39.10
C ALA A 733 -8.04 31.12 -38.70
N ALA A 734 -9.17 31.09 -39.40
CA ALA A 734 -10.31 30.25 -39.04
C ALA A 734 -9.97 28.74 -38.94
N PRO A 735 -9.22 28.13 -39.89
CA PRO A 735 -8.74 26.75 -39.77
C PRO A 735 -7.90 26.48 -38.52
N CYS A 736 -7.02 27.41 -38.17
CA CYS A 736 -6.16 27.32 -36.98
C CYS A 736 -6.98 27.36 -35.68
N ILE A 737 -7.95 28.28 -35.59
CA ILE A 737 -8.86 28.38 -34.45
C ILE A 737 -9.73 27.12 -34.33
N ALA A 738 -10.22 26.59 -35.45
CA ALA A 738 -11.01 25.36 -35.48
C ALA A 738 -10.18 24.14 -35.00
N GLN A 739 -8.94 24.02 -35.47
CA GLN A 739 -8.02 22.97 -35.04
C GLN A 739 -7.65 23.09 -33.55
N ALA A 740 -7.37 24.31 -33.09
CA ALA A 740 -7.09 24.59 -31.68
C ALA A 740 -8.29 24.25 -30.78
N ALA A 741 -9.51 24.61 -31.19
CA ALA A 741 -10.72 24.26 -30.48
C ALA A 741 -10.95 22.74 -30.44
N ALA A 742 -10.76 22.05 -31.57
CA ALA A 742 -10.87 20.59 -31.63
C ALA A 742 -9.84 19.86 -30.74
N ALA A 743 -8.61 20.38 -30.64
CA ALA A 743 -7.57 19.82 -29.78
C ALA A 743 -7.93 19.96 -28.29
N VAL A 744 -8.52 21.09 -27.89
CA VAL A 744 -8.91 21.34 -26.49
C VAL A 744 -10.18 20.58 -26.10
N ILE A 745 -11.17 20.46 -26.99
CA ILE A 745 -12.42 19.70 -26.75
C ILE A 745 -12.13 18.22 -26.47
N ARG A 746 -11.11 17.64 -27.11
CA ARG A 746 -10.69 16.24 -26.91
C ARG A 746 -10.06 15.97 -25.54
N GLY A 747 -9.73 17.00 -24.75
CA GLY A 747 -8.96 16.91 -23.50
C GLY A 747 -9.76 16.66 -22.22
N GLY A 748 -11.07 16.35 -22.29
CA GLY A 748 -11.87 15.75 -21.21
C GLY A 748 -12.22 16.60 -19.97
N THR A 749 -11.52 17.70 -19.67
CA THR A 749 -11.81 18.52 -18.47
C THR A 749 -12.88 19.59 -18.72
N ALA A 750 -13.66 19.93 -17.68
CA ALA A 750 -14.75 20.90 -17.79
C ALA A 750 -14.28 22.29 -18.28
N GLY A 751 -13.12 22.76 -17.82
CA GLY A 751 -12.53 24.03 -18.25
C GLY A 751 -12.11 24.03 -19.73
N ARG A 752 -11.59 22.91 -20.23
CA ARG A 752 -11.24 22.75 -21.65
C ARG A 752 -12.46 22.68 -22.54
N LEU A 753 -13.47 21.91 -22.11
CA LEU A 753 -14.72 21.82 -22.83
C LEU A 753 -15.36 23.21 -22.95
N ALA A 754 -15.36 24.01 -21.88
CA ALA A 754 -15.84 25.39 -21.91
C ALA A 754 -15.02 26.28 -22.87
N ALA A 755 -13.68 26.24 -22.81
CA ALA A 755 -12.82 27.04 -23.68
C ALA A 755 -12.97 26.64 -25.17
N GLY A 756 -13.02 25.35 -25.47
CA GLY A 756 -13.21 24.82 -26.81
C GLY A 756 -14.61 25.12 -27.38
N ILE A 757 -15.66 24.99 -26.56
CA ILE A 757 -17.03 25.41 -26.94
C ILE A 757 -17.09 26.92 -27.17
N ALA A 758 -16.43 27.74 -26.35
CA ALA A 758 -16.40 29.19 -26.53
C ALA A 758 -15.71 29.59 -27.84
N LEU A 759 -14.56 28.99 -28.18
CA LEU A 759 -13.84 29.24 -29.43
C LEU A 759 -14.64 28.77 -30.65
N THR A 760 -15.25 27.58 -30.58
CA THR A 760 -16.12 27.06 -31.63
C THR A 760 -17.37 27.94 -31.78
N GLY A 761 -17.96 28.40 -30.68
CA GLY A 761 -19.10 29.31 -30.65
C GLY A 761 -18.78 30.66 -31.29
N LEU A 762 -17.61 31.24 -30.98
CA LEU A 762 -17.15 32.48 -31.60
C LEU A 762 -16.94 32.32 -33.12
N LEU A 763 -16.27 31.25 -33.53
CA LEU A 763 -16.00 30.98 -34.94
C LEU A 763 -17.29 30.70 -35.73
N THR A 764 -18.20 29.90 -35.17
CA THR A 764 -19.51 29.61 -35.78
C THR A 764 -20.36 30.87 -35.86
N ALA A 765 -20.39 31.72 -34.82
CA ALA A 765 -21.10 33.01 -34.87
C ALA A 765 -20.53 33.92 -35.97
N LEU A 766 -19.21 33.96 -36.16
CA LEU A 766 -18.56 34.72 -37.23
C LEU A 766 -18.93 34.18 -38.62
N LEU A 767 -18.88 32.86 -38.81
CA LEU A 767 -19.22 32.21 -40.09
C LEU A 767 -20.71 32.33 -40.41
N VAL A 768 -21.59 32.14 -39.43
CA VAL A 768 -23.05 32.35 -39.58
C VAL A 768 -23.34 33.82 -39.86
N GLY A 769 -22.69 34.75 -39.16
CA GLY A 769 -22.80 36.18 -39.42
C GLY A 769 -22.38 36.54 -40.85
N LEU A 770 -21.27 35.97 -41.33
CA LEU A 770 -20.82 36.11 -42.72
C LEU A 770 -21.83 35.51 -43.70
N LEU A 771 -22.33 34.31 -43.44
CA LEU A 771 -23.31 33.64 -44.32
C LEU A 771 -24.64 34.39 -44.37
N LEU A 772 -25.13 34.92 -43.24
CA LEU A 772 -26.32 35.77 -43.18
C LEU A 772 -26.08 37.09 -43.91
N PHE A 773 -24.89 37.68 -43.78
CA PHE A 773 -24.52 38.88 -44.52
C PHE A 773 -24.50 38.62 -46.04
N LEU A 774 -23.87 37.54 -46.50
CA LEU A 774 -23.82 37.13 -47.91
C LEU A 774 -25.19 36.72 -48.47
N SER A 775 -26.01 36.00 -47.71
CA SER A 775 -27.34 35.56 -48.15
C SER A 775 -28.39 36.68 -48.03
N LEU A 776 -28.75 37.09 -46.81
CA LEU A 776 -29.80 38.09 -46.55
C LEU A 776 -29.40 39.51 -46.93
N GLY A 777 -28.14 39.88 -46.69
CA GLY A 777 -27.65 41.24 -46.97
C GLY A 777 -27.49 41.53 -48.47
N ILE A 778 -26.94 40.56 -49.20
CA ILE A 778 -26.47 40.68 -50.58
C ILE A 778 -27.40 39.98 -51.56
N THR A 779 -27.60 38.65 -51.47
CA THR A 779 -28.44 37.93 -52.47
C THR A 779 -29.92 38.28 -52.39
N MET A 780 -30.44 38.59 -51.19
CA MET A 780 -31.82 39.10 -51.00
C MET A 780 -31.93 40.63 -51.13
N GLY A 781 -30.80 41.32 -51.34
CA GLY A 781 -30.72 42.76 -51.55
C GLY A 781 -31.33 43.61 -50.43
N ARG A 782 -31.29 43.17 -49.16
CA ARG A 782 -31.82 43.97 -48.04
C ARG A 782 -30.91 45.14 -47.69
N LEU A 783 -29.60 44.93 -47.65
CA LEU A 783 -28.59 45.92 -47.22
C LEU A 783 -27.91 46.61 -48.41
N LEU A 784 -27.60 45.82 -49.44
CA LEU A 784 -26.87 46.24 -50.64
C LEU A 784 -27.77 46.09 -51.88
N GLN A 785 -27.56 46.92 -52.89
CA GLN A 785 -28.22 46.84 -54.19
C GLN A 785 -27.19 46.77 -55.30
N TYR A 786 -27.43 45.90 -56.27
CA TYR A 786 -26.60 45.77 -57.46
C TYR A 786 -27.18 46.63 -58.59
N LYS A 787 -26.46 47.67 -58.99
CA LYS A 787 -26.88 48.61 -60.03
C LYS A 787 -26.26 48.22 -61.36
N GLU A 788 -27.06 47.75 -62.31
CA GLU A 788 -26.60 47.42 -63.67
C GLU A 788 -26.76 48.63 -64.59
N VAL A 789 -25.64 49.19 -65.05
CA VAL A 789 -25.59 50.31 -66.00
C VAL A 789 -25.67 49.74 -67.41
N HIS A 790 -26.75 50.09 -68.11
CA HIS A 790 -26.93 49.80 -69.52
C HIS A 790 -26.55 51.05 -70.31
N ARG A 791 -25.56 50.92 -71.20
CA ARG A 791 -25.10 52.01 -72.07
C ARG A 791 -25.64 51.72 -73.47
N GLU A 792 -26.67 52.45 -73.90
CA GLU A 792 -27.17 52.38 -75.27
C GLU A 792 -26.55 53.50 -76.10
N GLY A 793 -26.13 53.19 -77.33
CA GLY A 793 -25.74 54.18 -78.35
C GLY A 793 -24.24 54.47 -78.54
N GLN A 794 -23.32 53.58 -78.13
CA GLN A 794 -21.89 53.74 -78.42
C GLN A 794 -21.47 52.82 -79.58
N GLU A 795 -20.87 53.35 -80.65
CA GLU A 795 -20.24 52.52 -81.69
C GLU A 795 -19.03 51.76 -81.11
N TYR A 796 -18.99 50.44 -81.32
CA TYR A 796 -17.93 49.56 -80.83
C TYR A 796 -16.98 49.20 -81.97
N HIS A 797 -15.67 49.13 -81.69
CA HIS A 797 -14.69 48.58 -82.65
C HIS A 797 -14.85 47.05 -82.80
N TRP A 798 -14.47 46.50 -83.95
CA TRP A 798 -14.71 45.11 -84.34
C TRP A 798 -14.20 44.05 -83.32
N TYR A 799 -13.09 44.31 -82.63
CA TYR A 799 -12.55 43.39 -81.62
C TYR A 799 -13.37 43.41 -80.30
N GLN A 800 -14.01 44.53 -79.97
CA GLN A 800 -14.90 44.63 -78.81
C GLN A 800 -16.22 43.88 -79.06
N GLU A 801 -16.66 43.81 -80.31
CA GLU A 801 -17.83 43.06 -80.72
C GLU A 801 -17.58 41.54 -80.69
N LEU A 802 -16.35 41.10 -81.01
CA LEU A 802 -15.93 39.69 -80.87
C LEU A 802 -15.93 39.25 -79.40
N VAL A 803 -15.35 40.07 -78.50
CA VAL A 803 -15.35 39.83 -77.04
C VAL A 803 -16.78 39.81 -76.48
N ARG A 804 -17.64 40.70 -76.96
CA ARG A 804 -19.06 40.74 -76.60
C ARG A 804 -19.83 39.50 -77.07
N ARG A 805 -19.50 38.92 -78.23
CA ARG A 805 -20.14 37.70 -78.75
C ARG A 805 -19.66 36.43 -78.04
N THR A 806 -18.40 36.37 -77.62
CA THR A 806 -17.84 35.18 -76.94
C THR A 806 -18.10 35.17 -75.43
N LEU A 807 -18.08 36.33 -74.77
CA LEU A 807 -18.23 36.44 -73.30
C LEU A 807 -19.57 37.08 -72.87
N GLY A 808 -20.45 37.41 -73.83
CA GLY A 808 -21.73 38.09 -73.60
C GLY A 808 -21.59 39.62 -73.46
N PRO A 809 -22.70 40.40 -73.53
CA PRO A 809 -22.66 41.83 -73.25
C PRO A 809 -22.16 42.03 -71.82
N GLY A 810 -21.01 42.69 -71.67
CA GLY A 810 -20.43 43.00 -70.37
C GLY A 810 -21.38 43.89 -69.57
N LYS A 811 -22.24 43.26 -68.76
CA LYS A 811 -23.16 43.98 -67.87
C LYS A 811 -22.35 44.62 -66.76
N ARG A 812 -22.26 45.96 -66.79
CA ARG A 812 -21.54 46.76 -65.80
C ARG A 812 -22.43 46.92 -64.58
N GLY A 813 -22.20 46.11 -63.55
CA GLY A 813 -22.96 46.18 -62.31
C GLY A 813 -22.12 46.60 -61.11
N GLN A 814 -22.61 47.56 -60.33
CA GLN A 814 -21.93 48.08 -59.13
C GLN A 814 -22.77 47.83 -57.88
N TRP A 815 -22.15 47.25 -56.85
CA TRP A 815 -22.75 47.17 -55.52
C TRP A 815 -22.79 48.55 -54.86
N THR A 816 -23.94 48.93 -54.32
CA THR A 816 -24.13 50.17 -53.56
C THR A 816 -24.95 49.91 -52.32
N TRP A 817 -24.61 50.54 -51.20
CA TRP A 817 -25.43 50.49 -50.00
C TRP A 817 -26.72 51.27 -50.23
N LYS A 818 -27.86 50.75 -49.73
CA LYS A 818 -29.13 51.50 -49.77
C LYS A 818 -29.10 52.75 -48.90
N ASP A 819 -28.37 52.69 -47.78
CA ASP A 819 -28.15 53.81 -46.88
C ASP A 819 -26.87 54.57 -47.29
N PRO A 820 -26.98 55.84 -47.75
CA PRO A 820 -25.84 56.64 -48.20
C PRO A 820 -24.78 56.85 -47.11
N ARG A 821 -25.18 56.84 -45.83
CA ARG A 821 -24.27 57.03 -44.68
C ARG A 821 -23.32 55.84 -44.50
N ARG A 822 -23.62 54.69 -45.12
CA ARG A 822 -22.83 53.47 -45.03
C ARG A 822 -21.96 53.20 -46.26
N ALA A 823 -21.92 54.10 -47.24
CA ALA A 823 -21.15 53.92 -48.47
C ALA A 823 -19.66 53.62 -48.24
N ALA A 824 -19.06 54.15 -47.16
CA ALA A 824 -17.69 53.86 -46.76
C ALA A 824 -17.42 52.39 -46.39
N TRP A 825 -18.45 51.63 -45.99
CA TRP A 825 -18.34 50.19 -45.68
C TRP A 825 -18.23 49.31 -46.91
N LEU A 826 -18.58 49.81 -48.10
CA LEU A 826 -18.41 49.09 -49.36
C LEU A 826 -16.93 48.76 -49.62
N VAL A 827 -16.04 49.71 -49.35
CA VAL A 827 -14.59 49.55 -49.53
C VAL A 827 -14.00 48.52 -48.55
N LYS A 828 -14.60 48.42 -47.34
CA LYS A 828 -14.13 47.52 -46.29
C LYS A 828 -14.56 46.06 -46.52
N LEU A 829 -15.83 45.84 -46.85
CA LEU A 829 -16.42 44.50 -46.94
C LEU A 829 -16.50 43.97 -48.38
N GLY A 830 -16.24 44.81 -49.39
CA GLY A 830 -16.33 44.50 -50.82
C GLY A 830 -15.67 43.19 -51.25
N PRO A 831 -14.43 42.85 -50.79
CA PRO A 831 -13.78 41.59 -51.18
C PRO A 831 -14.57 40.32 -50.87
N LEU A 832 -15.52 40.37 -49.93
CA LEU A 832 -16.34 39.22 -49.53
C LEU A 832 -17.50 38.94 -50.50
N PHE A 833 -17.95 39.93 -51.29
CA PHE A 833 -19.20 39.82 -52.06
C PHE A 833 -19.22 40.48 -53.43
N GLU A 834 -18.14 41.13 -53.85
CA GLU A 834 -18.06 41.79 -55.16
C GLU A 834 -18.30 40.86 -56.36
N ASP A 835 -18.02 39.56 -56.20
CA ASP A 835 -18.26 38.52 -57.23
C ASP A 835 -19.68 37.93 -57.20
N LEU A 836 -20.46 38.20 -56.15
CA LEU A 836 -21.86 37.81 -56.10
C LEU A 836 -22.67 38.80 -56.95
N ARG A 837 -23.67 38.30 -57.67
CA ARG A 837 -24.69 39.15 -58.28
C ARG A 837 -25.86 39.30 -57.31
N GLY A 838 -26.34 40.53 -57.17
CA GLY A 838 -27.52 40.86 -56.36
C GLY A 838 -28.79 41.02 -57.18
N PRO A 839 -29.93 41.29 -56.53
CA PRO A 839 -31.14 41.68 -57.24
C PRO A 839 -30.86 42.99 -58.02
N PRO A 840 -30.99 42.96 -59.36
CA PRO A 840 -30.52 44.05 -60.21
C PRO A 840 -31.46 45.26 -60.15
N LYS A 841 -30.88 46.46 -60.23
CA LYS A 841 -31.59 47.72 -60.50
C LYS A 841 -30.97 48.37 -61.74
N SER A 842 -31.71 48.41 -62.84
CA SER A 842 -31.24 48.99 -64.10
C SER A 842 -31.20 50.52 -64.04
N MET A 843 -30.12 51.13 -64.54
CA MET A 843 -30.07 52.57 -64.85
C MET A 843 -29.66 52.75 -66.32
N LEU A 844 -30.40 53.62 -67.02
CA LEU A 844 -30.10 54.09 -68.36
C LEU A 844 -29.48 55.48 -68.28
N THR A 845 -28.37 55.70 -68.98
CA THR A 845 -27.74 57.02 -69.12
C THR A 845 -27.79 57.46 -70.58
N GLN A 846 -28.59 58.47 -70.92
CA GLN A 846 -28.48 59.20 -72.19
C GLN A 846 -27.55 60.39 -71.98
N ILE A 847 -26.44 60.45 -72.73
CA ILE A 847 -25.55 61.61 -72.77
C ILE A 847 -25.89 62.39 -74.03
N GLY A 848 -26.46 63.60 -73.87
CA GLY A 848 -26.70 64.54 -74.98
C GLY A 848 -25.40 65.23 -75.38
N GLY A 849 -25.02 65.09 -76.66
CA GLY A 849 -23.96 65.87 -77.31
C GLY A 849 -24.60 66.91 -78.21
N GLY A 850 -24.48 68.18 -77.86
CA GLY A 850 -24.95 69.30 -78.67
C GLY A 850 -23.97 69.71 -79.75
N GLY A 851 -24.52 70.26 -80.84
CA GLY A 851 -23.89 71.33 -81.60
C GLY A 851 -23.61 71.06 -83.08
N GLY A 852 -24.44 71.64 -83.96
CA GLY A 852 -23.91 72.38 -85.10
C GLY A 852 -24.22 71.88 -86.52
N GLY A 853 -25.32 72.37 -87.10
CA GLY A 853 -25.26 73.07 -88.39
C GLY A 853 -25.38 72.27 -89.69
N GLY A 854 -26.48 72.51 -90.42
CA GLY A 854 -26.41 72.77 -91.86
C GLY A 854 -27.09 71.76 -92.79
N GLY A 855 -28.13 72.22 -93.49
CA GLY A 855 -28.25 71.97 -94.94
C GLY A 855 -29.25 70.94 -95.46
N LYS A 856 -30.45 71.45 -95.79
CA LYS A 856 -31.23 71.20 -97.03
C LYS A 856 -31.62 69.76 -97.46
N ARG A 857 -32.97 69.59 -97.44
CA ARG A 857 -33.91 69.27 -98.54
C ARG A 857 -33.81 67.95 -99.34
N ALA A 858 -35.00 67.33 -99.39
CA ALA A 858 -35.72 66.68 -100.51
C ALA A 858 -35.81 65.15 -100.35
N GLY A 859 -36.95 64.47 -100.52
CA GLY A 859 -38.30 64.86 -100.92
C GLY A 859 -39.09 63.58 -101.31
N GLY A 860 -40.42 63.61 -101.15
CA GLY A 860 -41.39 62.60 -101.63
C GLY A 860 -41.52 61.37 -100.70
N GLY A 861 -42.65 61.10 -100.03
CA GLY A 861 -44.03 60.96 -100.56
C GLY A 861 -44.28 59.46 -100.76
N ALA A 862 -45.36 58.81 -100.35
CA ALA A 862 -46.63 59.14 -99.71
C ALA A 862 -47.07 57.89 -98.89
N GLY A 863 -47.82 58.05 -97.80
CA GLY A 863 -49.25 57.72 -97.77
C GLY A 863 -49.52 56.22 -97.52
N GLY A 864 -50.28 55.77 -96.53
CA GLY A 864 -51.06 56.46 -95.53
C GLY A 864 -51.93 55.44 -94.78
N GLY A 865 -52.29 55.79 -93.54
CA GLY A 865 -53.47 55.36 -92.78
C GLY A 865 -53.48 53.90 -92.26
N GLY A 866 -53.90 53.62 -91.03
CA GLY A 866 -54.42 54.48 -89.99
C GLY A 866 -55.28 53.65 -89.03
N GLY A 867 -55.05 53.87 -87.73
CA GLY A 867 -55.96 53.54 -86.63
C GLY A 867 -56.08 52.04 -86.27
N GLY A 868 -56.03 51.61 -85.01
CA GLY A 868 -55.99 52.35 -83.76
C GLY A 868 -56.66 51.53 -82.65
N GLY A 869 -55.95 51.32 -81.55
CA GLY A 869 -56.51 51.16 -80.19
C GLY A 869 -56.97 49.77 -79.74
N ARG A 870 -56.22 49.14 -78.83
CA ARG A 870 -56.41 49.21 -77.36
C ARG A 870 -55.73 48.03 -76.64
N ILE A 871 -54.78 48.40 -75.77
CA ILE A 871 -54.62 47.98 -74.36
C ILE A 871 -55.16 46.60 -73.95
N MET A 872 -54.23 45.70 -73.58
CA MET A 872 -54.41 44.77 -72.46
C MET A 872 -53.07 44.58 -71.75
N GLU A 873 -52.98 45.05 -70.51
CA GLU A 873 -51.90 44.77 -69.58
C GLU A 873 -52.45 43.80 -68.52
N THR A 874 -51.89 42.60 -68.41
CA THR A 874 -52.25 41.60 -67.40
C THR A 874 -51.02 41.09 -66.65
N ARG A 875 -50.99 41.45 -65.37
CA ARG A 875 -50.80 40.59 -64.20
C ARG A 875 -49.64 39.56 -64.21
N THR A 876 -48.64 39.89 -63.40
CA THR A 876 -47.82 39.02 -62.52
C THR A 876 -48.05 37.51 -62.54
N ARG A 877 -46.97 36.76 -62.84
CA ARG A 877 -46.81 35.36 -62.39
C ARG A 877 -45.38 35.09 -61.93
N THR A 878 -45.26 34.77 -60.66
CA THR A 878 -44.13 34.14 -59.99
C THR A 878 -43.77 32.81 -60.65
N ARG A 879 -42.47 32.53 -60.85
CA ARG A 879 -42.00 31.16 -61.12
C ARG A 879 -40.71 30.86 -60.37
N ARG A 880 -40.74 29.69 -59.74
CA ARG A 880 -39.71 29.05 -58.93
C ARG A 880 -38.48 28.66 -59.76
N ARG A 881 -37.37 28.53 -59.00
CA ARG A 881 -36.09 27.83 -59.21
C ARG A 881 -36.14 26.54 -60.06
N PRO A 882 -34.99 26.11 -60.60
CA PRO A 882 -33.98 25.37 -59.81
C PRO A 882 -32.86 26.23 -59.24
#